data_AF-A0A2P6NB73-F1
#
_entry.id   AF-A0A2P6NB73-F1
#
_cell.length_a   1.000
_cell.length_b   1.000
_cell.length_c   1.000
_cell.angle_alpha   90.00
_cell.angle_beta   90.00
_cell.angle_gamma   90.00
#
_symmetry.space_group_name_H-M   'P 1'
#
loop_
_entity.id
_entity.type
_entity.pdbx_description
1 polymer ?
#
loop_
_entity_poly.entity_id
_entity_poly.type
_entity_poly.pdbx_seq_one_letter_code
_entity_poly.pdbx_strand_id
1 'polypeptide(L)'
;MSCEITYVSLTFVDGGNRHPLAHARTLFPLISRCPSYIVFLKKMRSRDSDRSHLDTVLLLDDVVWPSFRVDPCSHPKTSMSELTAVEKKTLDANLVQHLDRSAIFRRTFYMKKKEKLPIVFAVGQHRVYIVRSNDGKLLSDFHFWDIAEIVIDDTLVNFKLKNKEIVQVTHESKPDSVLATLYGPYSLLPDRNNNITALFSSLKTKPQASAKAEDDHCGGFVSSYTANCDFLKVPVCQDICWDIDNLYHATSCKTFSLLEFYFRPSKLNNNDIRALLETLAYNKYFESFTTDGLKLDKESAPFVAQMIATNTTLHTFSIRDAGYSKEQIITIFNALATNKSSALRNIDISGNSLEAKGLASVSAALGNIGRLESLNISNVGGNGAGLLPLFRSMDKYMSSLASLDVSQNKLEDSIKQLGPLVASCVELKTLNLSGTSIVDFSSLTKSASVTSLDVSNNKNGGHKDLKHLDAWRFFQNCPKLTKLNISRANITQDISDGLIQSLPNIVDLDLSEENTGDAIFSIATNLLQTNRNIRRLNISNNFGNATKQRRQIIAPFAEALESEECPLEHLEVAGARGGQLRMELMPIVFALMRNRSLDQLDISGNGVGDNLALILGKALQVNSTLRVLAWDHNDITPHGYNIIRHALQTKNNTLSFVPTPFSDVSSGFKDRHPDVVDDIGKLLARNSKTAYEKLSAPPTPAESEEDEPEPTPAPEPVKKPARKKPMGFNYLINTMRGAKLYSEFNPSADI
;
A
#
# COMPACT_ATOMS: atom_id res chain seq x y z
N MET A 1 8.30 -17.39 -5.33
CA MET A 1 7.15 -17.94 -6.10
C MET A 1 5.98 -17.00 -5.87
N SER A 2 5.75 -16.09 -6.81
CA SER A 2 4.70 -15.07 -6.78
C SER A 2 3.44 -15.63 -7.46
N CYS A 3 2.35 -15.78 -6.73
CA CYS A 3 1.03 -16.06 -7.32
C CYS A 3 0.36 -14.73 -7.66
N GLU A 4 0.09 -14.51 -8.95
CA GLU A 4 -0.80 -13.49 -9.46
C GLU A 4 -2.21 -13.71 -8.92
N ILE A 5 -2.79 -12.68 -8.30
CA ILE A 5 -4.20 -12.65 -7.88
C ILE A 5 -5.00 -12.08 -9.06
N THR A 6 -5.72 -12.93 -9.77
CA THR A 6 -6.70 -12.49 -10.77
C THR A 6 -8.02 -12.18 -10.06
N TYR A 7 -8.45 -10.92 -10.13
CA TYR A 7 -9.77 -10.48 -9.67
C TYR A 7 -10.88 -11.19 -10.47
N VAL A 8 -11.80 -11.86 -9.79
CA VAL A 8 -13.07 -12.31 -10.37
C VAL A 8 -14.14 -11.29 -9.97
N SER A 9 -14.71 -10.60 -10.95
CA SER A 9 -15.88 -9.74 -10.73
C SER A 9 -17.13 -10.61 -10.59
N LEU A 10 -17.94 -10.36 -9.56
CA LEU A 10 -19.26 -10.95 -9.41
C LEU A 10 -20.29 -9.86 -9.76
N THR A 11 -20.94 -10.00 -10.91
CA THR A 11 -22.15 -9.23 -11.27
C THR A 11 -23.36 -10.04 -10.80
N PHE A 12 -24.18 -9.45 -9.92
CA PHE A 12 -25.49 -9.99 -9.57
C PHE A 12 -26.54 -9.50 -10.58
N VAL A 13 -27.28 -10.43 -11.18
CA VAL A 13 -28.53 -10.14 -11.89
C VAL A 13 -29.62 -10.99 -11.23
N ASP A 14 -30.64 -10.30 -10.72
CA ASP A 14 -31.84 -10.85 -10.11
C ASP A 14 -32.91 -11.12 -11.19
N GLY A 15 -33.71 -12.18 -11.02
CA GLY A 15 -34.89 -12.43 -11.86
C GLY A 15 -35.13 -13.86 -12.36
N GLY A 16 -35.53 -14.75 -11.46
CA GLY A 16 -36.57 -15.79 -11.67
C GLY A 16 -36.49 -16.77 -12.86
N ASN A 17 -36.03 -18.00 -12.62
CA ASN A 17 -36.85 -19.23 -12.69
C ASN A 17 -36.00 -20.50 -12.48
N ARG A 18 -36.59 -21.48 -11.80
CA ARG A 18 -35.97 -22.74 -11.34
C ARG A 18 -35.66 -23.71 -12.49
N HIS A 19 -34.48 -24.34 -12.48
CA HIS A 19 -34.21 -25.74 -12.88
C HIS A 19 -32.75 -26.15 -12.52
N PRO A 20 -32.40 -27.46 -12.45
CA PRO A 20 -31.56 -28.04 -11.39
C PRO A 20 -30.04 -28.02 -11.63
N LEU A 21 -29.32 -28.05 -10.51
CA LEU A 21 -27.86 -28.15 -10.33
C LEU A 21 -27.18 -29.16 -11.27
N ALA A 22 -26.38 -28.65 -12.19
CA ALA A 22 -25.27 -29.38 -12.81
C ALA A 22 -24.10 -28.42 -13.03
N HIS A 23 -22.89 -28.87 -12.65
CA HIS A 23 -21.56 -28.21 -12.72
C HIS A 23 -21.01 -27.60 -11.42
N ALA A 24 -20.87 -28.42 -10.38
CA ALA A 24 -19.83 -28.25 -9.36
C ALA A 24 -18.55 -29.01 -9.77
N ARG A 25 -17.84 -28.55 -10.82
CA ARG A 25 -16.59 -29.21 -11.28
C ARG A 25 -15.45 -28.30 -11.75
N THR A 26 -15.44 -27.02 -11.38
CA THR A 26 -14.39 -26.08 -11.82
C THR A 26 -13.65 -25.33 -10.70
N LEU A 27 -13.82 -25.74 -9.44
CA LEU A 27 -13.06 -25.18 -8.29
C LEU A 27 -12.05 -26.14 -7.67
N PHE A 28 -11.67 -27.21 -8.39
CA PHE A 28 -10.76 -28.24 -7.87
C PHE A 28 -9.27 -28.17 -8.30
N PRO A 29 -8.79 -27.34 -9.25
CA PRO A 29 -7.34 -27.29 -9.52
C PRO A 29 -6.50 -26.32 -8.67
N LEU A 30 -7.11 -25.36 -7.95
CA LEU A 30 -6.34 -24.30 -7.24
C LEU A 30 -5.92 -24.64 -5.80
N ILE A 31 -6.32 -25.80 -5.24
CA ILE A 31 -5.96 -26.25 -3.88
C ILE A 31 -4.97 -27.45 -3.91
N SER A 32 -4.27 -27.66 -5.03
CA SER A 32 -3.38 -28.84 -5.21
C SER A 32 -1.89 -28.57 -5.01
N ARG A 33 -1.46 -27.39 -4.55
CA ARG A 33 -0.04 -27.03 -4.41
C ARG A 33 0.42 -26.52 -3.04
N CYS A 34 -0.35 -26.75 -1.98
CA CYS A 34 0.11 -26.51 -0.60
C CYS A 34 0.59 -27.82 0.06
N PRO A 35 1.88 -27.96 0.44
CA PRO A 35 2.42 -29.18 1.05
C PRO A 35 1.79 -29.53 2.41
N SER A 36 1.11 -28.60 3.06
CA SER A 36 0.56 -28.78 4.42
C SER A 36 -0.81 -29.48 4.48
N TYR A 37 -1.45 -29.76 3.33
CA TYR A 37 -2.78 -30.41 3.28
C TYR A 37 -2.73 -31.94 3.01
N ILE A 38 -1.55 -32.47 2.65
CA ILE A 38 -1.37 -33.91 2.32
C ILE A 38 -1.36 -34.81 3.57
N VAL A 39 -1.16 -34.26 4.77
CA VAL A 39 -1.14 -35.04 6.01
C VAL A 39 -2.56 -35.39 6.50
N PHE A 40 -3.58 -34.63 6.12
CA PHE A 40 -4.95 -34.86 6.60
C PHE A 40 -5.71 -35.94 5.81
N LEU A 41 -5.44 -36.12 4.51
CA LEU A 41 -6.17 -37.07 3.65
C LEU A 41 -5.59 -38.49 3.62
N LYS A 42 -4.42 -38.75 4.21
CA LYS A 42 -3.89 -40.12 4.35
C LYS A 42 -4.44 -40.89 5.56
N LYS A 43 -5.13 -40.22 6.50
CA LYS A 43 -5.66 -40.85 7.72
C LYS A 43 -7.14 -41.24 7.65
N MET A 44 -7.86 -40.85 6.58
CA MET A 44 -9.26 -41.21 6.34
C MET A 44 -9.48 -42.31 5.30
N ARG A 45 -8.42 -43.05 4.90
CA ARG A 45 -8.51 -44.13 3.90
C ARG A 45 -8.33 -45.53 4.48
N SER A 46 -8.64 -45.73 5.76
CA SER A 46 -8.63 -47.05 6.38
C SER A 46 -9.74 -47.23 7.42
N ARG A 47 -11.01 -47.08 7.01
CA ARG A 47 -12.14 -47.79 7.63
C ARG A 47 -13.40 -47.68 6.77
N ASP A 48 -13.92 -48.86 6.49
CA ASP A 48 -15.30 -49.20 6.13
C ASP A 48 -15.84 -48.79 4.75
N SER A 49 -15.70 -49.76 3.85
CA SER A 49 -16.77 -50.23 2.98
C SER A 49 -18.01 -50.63 3.80
N ASP A 50 -19.11 -49.88 3.69
CA ASP A 50 -20.38 -50.48 3.26
C ASP A 50 -21.49 -49.43 3.04
N ARG A 51 -22.39 -49.81 2.14
CA ARG A 51 -23.49 -48.98 1.61
C ARG A 51 -24.62 -48.77 2.62
N SER A 52 -25.23 -47.58 2.54
CA SER A 52 -26.66 -47.34 2.20
C SER A 52 -27.38 -46.33 3.10
N HIS A 53 -27.99 -45.35 2.42
CA HIS A 53 -29.09 -44.44 2.79
C HIS A 53 -29.12 -43.78 4.18
N LEU A 54 -29.13 -42.43 4.19
CA LEU A 54 -30.13 -41.63 4.91
C LEU A 54 -30.04 -40.14 4.53
N ASP A 55 -31.18 -39.60 4.10
CA ASP A 55 -31.55 -38.21 4.35
C ASP A 55 -31.52 -37.97 5.85
N THR A 56 -30.57 -37.17 6.34
CA THR A 56 -30.68 -36.55 7.66
C THR A 56 -29.98 -35.20 7.62
N VAL A 57 -30.79 -34.14 7.77
CA VAL A 57 -30.37 -32.80 8.16
C VAL A 57 -29.62 -32.93 9.50
N LEU A 58 -28.32 -32.62 9.51
CA LEU A 58 -27.56 -32.44 10.75
C LEU A 58 -27.06 -30.99 10.80
N LEU A 59 -27.70 -30.24 11.69
CA LEU A 59 -27.17 -29.08 12.38
C LEU A 59 -25.75 -29.40 12.87
N LEU A 60 -24.78 -28.59 12.48
CA LEU A 60 -23.45 -28.55 13.08
C LEU A 60 -23.42 -27.42 14.12
N ASP A 61 -24.20 -27.62 15.19
CA ASP A 61 -23.75 -27.21 16.52
C ASP A 61 -22.87 -28.38 17.05
N ASP A 62 -21.78 -28.05 17.75
CA ASP A 62 -20.79 -28.98 18.32
C ASP A 62 -19.74 -29.59 17.38
N VAL A 63 -18.85 -28.74 16.84
CA VAL A 63 -17.48 -29.17 16.51
C VAL A 63 -16.55 -28.79 17.66
N VAL A 64 -16.31 -29.76 18.55
CA VAL A 64 -15.19 -29.71 19.49
C VAL A 64 -13.89 -29.83 18.69
N TRP A 65 -13.16 -28.72 18.58
CA TRP A 65 -11.81 -28.71 18.01
C TRP A 65 -10.91 -29.68 18.77
N PRO A 66 -10.04 -30.45 18.10
CA PRO A 66 -9.07 -31.27 18.81
C PRO A 66 -8.13 -30.34 19.56
N SER A 67 -8.15 -30.46 20.88
CA SER A 67 -7.18 -29.87 21.79
C SER A 67 -5.78 -30.32 21.38
N PHE A 68 -5.01 -29.40 20.80
CA PHE A 68 -3.56 -29.57 20.69
C PHE A 68 -3.01 -29.69 22.12
N ARG A 69 -2.59 -30.90 22.49
CA ARG A 69 -1.77 -31.12 23.67
C ARG A 69 -0.44 -30.42 23.42
N VAL A 70 -0.26 -29.27 24.05
CA VAL A 70 1.05 -28.72 24.34
C VAL A 70 1.64 -29.62 25.42
N ASP A 71 2.75 -30.28 25.11
CA ASP A 71 3.54 -30.98 26.13
C ASP A 71 3.98 -29.94 27.18
N PRO A 72 3.75 -30.18 28.48
CA PRO A 72 4.11 -29.21 29.50
C PRO A 72 5.64 -29.17 29.62
N CYS A 73 6.24 -28.12 29.07
CA CYS A 73 7.60 -27.74 29.39
C CYS A 73 7.77 -27.70 30.91
N SER A 74 8.84 -28.34 31.38
CA SER A 74 9.18 -28.59 32.77
C SER A 74 9.20 -27.32 33.62
N HIS A 75 8.10 -27.05 34.33
CA HIS A 75 8.07 -26.09 35.42
C HIS A 75 8.85 -26.65 36.64
N PRO A 76 9.55 -25.80 37.42
CA PRO A 76 10.12 -26.22 38.67
C PRO A 76 8.99 -26.68 39.60
N LYS A 77 9.06 -27.93 40.05
CA LYS A 77 8.13 -28.50 41.03
C LYS A 77 8.15 -27.70 42.33
N THR A 78 7.12 -26.90 42.59
CA THR A 78 6.71 -26.55 43.95
C THR A 78 5.49 -27.39 44.32
N SER A 79 5.71 -28.45 45.10
CA SER A 79 4.66 -29.33 45.62
C SER A 79 3.90 -28.72 46.82
N MET A 80 2.62 -29.13 46.95
CA MET A 80 1.60 -28.87 47.99
C MET A 80 0.70 -27.65 47.70
N SER A 81 -0.59 -27.75 47.32
CA SER A 81 -1.66 -28.75 47.53
C SER A 81 -2.65 -28.69 46.34
N GLU A 82 -3.22 -29.82 45.91
CA GLU A 82 -4.22 -29.86 44.85
C GLU A 82 -5.47 -29.01 45.22
N LEU A 83 -6.08 -28.37 44.22
CA LEU A 83 -7.38 -27.72 44.38
C LEU A 83 -8.41 -28.80 44.77
N THR A 84 -9.26 -28.49 45.74
CA THR A 84 -10.43 -29.34 46.02
C THR A 84 -11.36 -29.35 44.80
N ALA A 85 -12.19 -30.39 44.67
CA ALA A 85 -13.12 -30.50 43.53
C ALA A 85 -14.06 -29.28 43.40
N VAL A 86 -14.48 -28.70 44.53
CA VAL A 86 -15.38 -27.53 44.55
C VAL A 86 -14.62 -26.25 44.14
N GLU A 87 -13.40 -26.06 44.64
CA GLU A 87 -12.53 -24.94 44.23
C GLU A 87 -12.22 -25.00 42.73
N LYS A 88 -11.86 -26.19 42.22
CA LYS A 88 -11.56 -26.40 40.81
C LYS A 88 -12.77 -26.13 39.93
N LYS A 89 -13.95 -26.64 40.29
CA LYS A 89 -15.19 -26.39 39.55
C LYS A 89 -15.51 -24.91 39.44
N THR A 90 -15.39 -24.16 40.55
CA THR A 90 -15.62 -22.71 40.53
C THR A 90 -14.58 -21.99 39.68
N LEU A 91 -13.31 -22.34 39.82
CA LEU A 91 -12.23 -21.71 39.05
C LEU A 91 -12.38 -21.98 37.55
N ASP A 92 -12.56 -23.23 37.14
CA ASP A 92 -12.71 -23.63 35.73
C ASP A 92 -13.92 -22.92 35.08
N ALA A 93 -15.04 -22.80 35.81
CA ALA A 93 -16.23 -22.08 35.31
C ALA A 93 -15.94 -20.59 35.06
N ASN A 94 -15.20 -19.93 35.95
CA ASN A 94 -14.85 -18.52 35.83
C ASN A 94 -13.76 -18.28 34.76
N LEU A 95 -12.81 -19.20 34.61
CA LEU A 95 -11.81 -19.12 33.54
C LEU A 95 -12.48 -19.18 32.16
N VAL A 96 -13.40 -20.11 31.96
CA VAL A 96 -14.17 -20.21 30.70
C VAL A 96 -15.03 -18.96 30.47
N GLN A 97 -15.73 -18.47 31.50
CA GLN A 97 -16.57 -17.27 31.41
C GLN A 97 -15.77 -16.03 30.98
N HIS A 98 -14.51 -15.94 31.41
CA HIS A 98 -13.63 -14.80 31.21
C HIS A 98 -12.54 -15.04 30.16
N LEU A 99 -12.69 -16.07 29.32
CA LEU A 99 -11.78 -16.33 28.21
C LEU A 99 -10.32 -16.56 28.66
N ASP A 100 -10.11 -16.98 29.89
CA ASP A 100 -8.81 -17.36 30.44
C ASP A 100 -8.58 -18.86 30.22
N ARG A 101 -7.44 -19.24 29.62
CA ARG A 101 -7.14 -20.67 29.35
C ARG A 101 -6.57 -21.40 30.57
N SER A 102 -5.95 -20.67 31.49
CA SER A 102 -5.24 -21.24 32.63
C SER A 102 -5.02 -20.19 33.72
N ALA A 103 -4.91 -20.62 34.96
CA ALA A 103 -4.52 -19.76 36.07
C ALA A 103 -3.41 -20.37 36.93
N ILE A 104 -2.51 -19.51 37.39
CA ILE A 104 -1.51 -19.81 38.42
C ILE A 104 -2.16 -19.50 39.76
N PHE A 105 -2.10 -20.42 40.73
CA PHE A 105 -2.76 -20.22 42.02
C PHE A 105 -1.85 -20.45 43.21
N ARG A 106 -2.23 -19.85 44.34
CA ARG A 106 -1.57 -19.99 45.64
C ARG A 106 -2.61 -19.94 46.76
N ARG A 107 -2.39 -20.70 47.83
CA ARG A 107 -3.21 -20.58 49.06
C ARG A 107 -2.71 -19.43 49.93
N THR A 108 -3.63 -18.63 50.45
CA THR A 108 -3.35 -17.50 51.35
C THR A 108 -4.64 -17.13 52.11
N PHE A 109 -4.68 -15.98 52.78
CA PHE A 109 -5.87 -15.48 53.48
C PHE A 109 -6.37 -14.17 52.88
N TYR A 110 -7.70 -14.04 52.82
CA TYR A 110 -8.41 -12.81 52.51
C TYR A 110 -8.87 -12.15 53.80
N MET A 111 -8.62 -10.85 53.94
CA MET A 111 -9.06 -10.08 55.10
C MET A 111 -10.44 -9.47 54.84
N LYS A 112 -11.43 -9.85 55.64
CA LYS A 112 -12.78 -9.26 55.59
C LYS A 112 -13.24 -8.89 57.00
N LYS A 113 -13.53 -7.61 57.25
CA LYS A 113 -13.99 -7.12 58.56
C LYS A 113 -13.12 -7.60 59.75
N LYS A 114 -11.79 -7.61 59.58
CA LYS A 114 -10.79 -8.13 60.54
C LYS A 114 -10.75 -9.66 60.74
N GLU A 115 -11.54 -10.43 60.00
CA GLU A 115 -11.44 -11.89 59.96
C GLU A 115 -10.51 -12.36 58.83
N LYS A 116 -9.74 -13.41 59.12
CA LYS A 116 -8.89 -14.12 58.14
C LYS A 116 -9.68 -15.28 57.53
N LEU A 117 -9.98 -15.22 56.24
CA LEU A 117 -10.63 -16.29 55.50
C LEU A 117 -9.60 -17.02 54.64
N PRO A 118 -9.45 -18.36 54.73
CA PRO A 118 -8.56 -19.10 53.84
C PRO A 118 -9.09 -19.05 52.40
N ILE A 119 -8.22 -18.74 51.46
CA ILE A 119 -8.54 -18.58 50.03
C ILE A 119 -7.53 -19.26 49.12
N VAL A 120 -7.98 -19.58 47.91
CA VAL A 120 -7.18 -19.76 46.72
C VAL A 120 -7.12 -18.42 45.98
N PHE A 121 -5.94 -17.83 45.94
CA PHE A 121 -5.63 -16.66 45.11
C PHE A 121 -5.14 -17.18 43.76
N ALA A 122 -6.00 -17.09 42.74
CA ALA A 122 -5.70 -17.53 41.38
C ALA A 122 -5.54 -16.33 40.45
N VAL A 123 -4.55 -16.39 39.58
CA VAL A 123 -4.22 -15.35 38.59
C VAL A 123 -4.29 -16.00 37.22
N GLY A 124 -5.28 -15.60 36.43
CA GLY A 124 -5.45 -16.00 35.03
C GLY A 124 -4.48 -15.26 34.10
N GLN A 125 -4.80 -15.21 32.80
CA GLN A 125 -3.98 -14.49 31.83
C GLN A 125 -4.19 -12.98 31.94
N HIS A 126 -5.41 -12.54 32.28
CA HIS A 126 -5.74 -11.11 32.39
C HIS A 126 -6.61 -10.73 33.61
N ARG A 127 -7.02 -11.71 34.44
CA ARG A 127 -7.80 -11.49 35.69
C ARG A 127 -7.18 -12.12 36.93
N VAL A 128 -7.62 -11.65 38.09
CA VAL A 128 -7.43 -12.28 39.40
C VAL A 128 -8.75 -12.84 39.89
N TYR A 129 -8.72 -14.04 40.48
CA TYR A 129 -9.84 -14.73 41.10
C TYR A 129 -9.52 -15.08 42.55
N ILE A 130 -10.46 -14.77 43.45
CA ILE A 130 -10.35 -15.11 44.87
C ILE A 130 -11.45 -16.09 45.22
N VAL A 131 -11.08 -17.35 45.43
CA VAL A 131 -12.00 -18.44 45.76
C VAL A 131 -11.81 -18.83 47.22
N ARG A 132 -12.89 -18.88 47.99
CA ARG A 132 -12.84 -19.31 49.40
C ARG A 132 -12.50 -20.79 49.50
N SER A 133 -11.53 -21.12 50.33
CA SER A 133 -11.22 -22.51 50.66
C SER A 133 -12.33 -23.10 51.52
N ASN A 134 -12.70 -24.35 51.26
CA ASN A 134 -13.77 -25.17 51.86
C ASN A 134 -15.04 -25.30 51.01
N ASP A 135 -15.68 -24.18 50.65
CA ASP A 135 -16.95 -24.20 49.92
C ASP A 135 -16.82 -23.76 48.45
N GLY A 136 -15.60 -23.40 48.02
CA GLY A 136 -15.30 -22.98 46.65
C GLY A 136 -16.06 -21.74 46.22
N LYS A 137 -16.56 -20.90 47.14
CA LYS A 137 -17.30 -19.69 46.80
C LYS A 137 -16.36 -18.63 46.20
N LEU A 138 -16.71 -18.07 45.04
CA LEU A 138 -16.03 -16.89 44.50
C LEU A 138 -16.32 -15.67 45.39
N LEU A 139 -15.26 -15.09 45.96
CA LEU A 139 -15.35 -13.92 46.83
C LEU A 139 -15.18 -12.61 46.06
N SER A 140 -14.30 -12.61 45.06
CA SER A 140 -14.00 -11.46 44.22
C SER A 140 -13.30 -11.94 42.94
N ASP A 141 -13.53 -11.24 41.84
CA ASP A 141 -12.81 -11.37 40.60
C ASP A 141 -12.65 -9.98 39.98
N PHE A 142 -11.50 -9.69 39.39
CA PHE A 142 -11.23 -8.39 38.77
C PHE A 142 -10.17 -8.47 37.68
N HIS A 143 -10.29 -7.63 36.67
CA HIS A 143 -9.33 -7.54 35.56
C HIS A 143 -8.08 -6.76 36.01
N PHE A 144 -6.92 -7.05 35.41
CA PHE A 144 -5.68 -6.34 35.76
C PHE A 144 -5.77 -4.82 35.55
N TRP A 145 -6.52 -4.38 34.54
CA TRP A 145 -6.76 -2.95 34.30
C TRP A 145 -7.79 -2.31 35.26
N ASP A 146 -8.51 -3.09 36.07
CA ASP A 146 -9.34 -2.55 37.16
C ASP A 146 -8.52 -2.08 38.35
N ILE A 147 -7.27 -2.55 38.47
CA ILE A 147 -6.36 -2.16 39.55
C ILE A 147 -6.00 -0.69 39.36
N ALA A 148 -6.30 0.16 40.33
CA ALA A 148 -5.87 1.56 40.35
C ALA A 148 -4.51 1.71 41.04
N GLU A 149 -4.34 1.00 42.16
CA GLU A 149 -3.14 1.05 42.98
C GLU A 149 -2.99 -0.29 43.73
N ILE A 150 -1.74 -0.72 43.92
CA ILE A 150 -1.42 -1.83 44.82
C ILE A 150 -0.59 -1.24 45.96
N VAL A 151 -1.11 -1.34 47.19
CA VAL A 151 -0.42 -0.86 48.40
C VAL A 151 0.01 -2.05 49.23
N ILE A 152 1.30 -2.12 49.55
CA ILE A 152 1.89 -3.22 50.31
C ILE A 152 2.14 -2.73 51.74
N ASP A 153 1.54 -3.40 52.71
CA ASP A 153 1.79 -3.21 54.15
C ASP A 153 2.60 -4.41 54.69
N ASP A 154 3.01 -4.35 55.97
CA ASP A 154 3.84 -5.37 56.63
C ASP A 154 3.30 -6.81 56.51
N THR A 155 1.97 -6.98 56.41
CA THR A 155 1.32 -8.30 56.32
C THR A 155 0.27 -8.42 55.22
N LEU A 156 -0.01 -7.34 54.49
CA LEU A 156 -1.12 -7.25 53.54
C LEU A 156 -0.67 -6.70 52.18
N VAL A 157 -1.28 -7.22 51.12
CA VAL A 157 -1.29 -6.64 49.79
C VAL A 157 -2.71 -6.15 49.54
N ASN A 158 -2.87 -4.83 49.42
CA ASN A 158 -4.14 -4.17 49.18
C ASN A 158 -4.25 -3.79 47.70
N PHE A 159 -5.15 -4.45 46.98
CA PHE A 159 -5.52 -4.02 45.63
C PHE A 159 -6.66 -3.02 45.75
N LYS A 160 -6.37 -1.75 45.45
CA LYS A 160 -7.41 -0.72 45.31
C LYS A 160 -7.88 -0.72 43.87
N LEU A 161 -9.14 -1.06 43.66
CA LEU A 161 -9.74 -1.10 42.34
C LEU A 161 -10.34 0.27 41.96
N LYS A 162 -10.48 0.54 40.67
CA LYS A 162 -11.06 1.79 40.13
C LYS A 162 -12.49 2.04 40.59
N ASN A 163 -13.23 0.97 40.91
CA ASN A 163 -14.58 1.03 41.48
C ASN A 163 -14.59 1.37 43.00
N LYS A 164 -13.43 1.68 43.60
CA LYS A 164 -13.20 1.94 45.04
C LYS A 164 -13.30 0.70 45.94
N GLU A 165 -13.44 -0.49 45.38
CA GLU A 165 -13.31 -1.74 46.14
C GLU A 165 -11.86 -1.93 46.59
N ILE A 166 -11.69 -2.46 47.80
CA ILE A 166 -10.38 -2.79 48.36
C ILE A 166 -10.34 -4.28 48.63
N VAL A 167 -9.46 -4.97 47.92
CA VAL A 167 -9.23 -6.41 48.06
C VAL A 167 -7.95 -6.59 48.87
N GLN A 168 -8.06 -7.21 50.05
CA GLN A 168 -6.97 -7.34 51.01
C GLN A 168 -6.53 -8.79 51.15
N VAL A 169 -5.29 -9.09 50.72
CA VAL A 169 -4.72 -10.44 50.72
C VAL A 169 -3.50 -10.48 51.63
N THR A 170 -3.38 -11.49 52.48
CA THR A 170 -2.22 -11.63 53.38
C THR A 170 -0.98 -12.15 52.64
N HIS A 171 0.21 -11.83 53.13
CA HIS A 171 1.46 -12.48 52.71
C HIS A 171 2.22 -13.07 53.92
N GLU A 172 2.87 -14.22 53.73
CA GLU A 172 3.68 -14.88 54.75
C GLU A 172 5.10 -14.30 54.69
N SER A 173 5.34 -13.20 55.41
CA SER A 173 6.64 -12.55 55.65
C SER A 173 7.41 -11.98 54.43
N LYS A 174 7.02 -12.28 53.19
CA LYS A 174 7.57 -11.66 51.96
C LYS A 174 6.46 -11.33 50.95
N PRO A 175 6.20 -10.04 50.64
CA PRO A 175 5.19 -9.63 49.66
C PRO A 175 5.50 -10.13 48.24
N ASP A 176 6.78 -10.46 47.98
CA ASP A 176 7.30 -10.99 46.73
C ASP A 176 6.50 -12.19 46.19
N SER A 177 5.88 -13.01 47.05
CA SER A 177 5.20 -14.25 46.60
C SER A 177 3.86 -14.01 45.88
N VAL A 178 3.03 -13.09 46.39
CA VAL A 178 1.75 -12.71 45.76
C VAL A 178 2.04 -11.89 44.51
N LEU A 179 2.99 -10.97 44.60
CA LEU A 179 3.38 -10.10 43.49
C LEU A 179 4.08 -10.89 42.37
N ALA A 180 4.88 -11.91 42.70
CA ALA A 180 5.48 -12.80 41.71
C ALA A 180 4.43 -13.58 40.91
N THR A 181 3.32 -13.96 41.56
CA THR A 181 2.22 -14.67 40.90
C THR A 181 1.49 -13.75 39.91
N LEU A 182 1.40 -12.45 40.22
CA LEU A 182 0.78 -11.44 39.35
C LEU A 182 1.71 -10.99 38.21
N TYR A 183 3.02 -10.90 38.47
CA TYR A 183 3.99 -10.28 37.57
C TYR A 183 4.03 -10.93 36.19
N GLY A 184 4.11 -12.26 36.10
CA GLY A 184 4.23 -12.97 34.83
C GLY A 184 3.07 -12.65 33.88
N PRO A 185 1.83 -12.99 34.24
CA PRO A 185 0.65 -12.67 33.42
C PRO A 185 0.49 -11.17 33.13
N TYR A 186 0.69 -10.30 34.13
CA TYR A 186 0.56 -8.86 33.93
C TYR A 186 1.58 -8.32 32.91
N SER A 187 2.81 -8.85 32.92
CA SER A 187 3.88 -8.39 32.02
C SER A 187 3.64 -8.66 30.54
N LEU A 188 2.69 -9.54 30.21
CA LEU A 188 2.28 -9.85 28.84
C LEU A 188 1.21 -8.89 28.30
N LEU A 189 0.59 -8.09 29.17
CA LEU A 189 -0.40 -7.08 28.78
C LEU A 189 0.23 -5.69 28.69
N PRO A 190 -0.33 -4.80 27.87
CA PRO A 190 0.10 -3.42 27.84
C PRO A 190 -0.16 -2.75 29.20
N ASP A 191 0.87 -2.09 29.73
CA ASP A 191 0.75 -1.34 30.97
C ASP A 191 -0.03 -0.04 30.72
N ARG A 192 -1.30 -0.06 31.13
CA ARG A 192 -2.18 1.11 31.08
C ARG A 192 -2.09 1.99 32.32
N ASN A 193 -1.49 1.49 33.40
CA ASN A 193 -1.57 2.12 34.71
C ASN A 193 -0.25 2.73 35.20
N ASN A 194 0.89 2.52 34.52
CA ASN A 194 2.26 3.02 34.78
C ASN A 194 2.84 2.74 36.18
N ASN A 195 2.04 2.86 37.24
CA ASN A 195 2.36 2.65 38.64
C ASN A 195 2.55 1.18 38.99
N ILE A 196 1.85 0.27 38.30
CA ILE A 196 1.94 -1.17 38.56
C ILE A 196 3.29 -1.73 38.06
N THR A 197 3.74 -1.33 36.87
CA THR A 197 5.08 -1.71 36.38
C THR A 197 6.19 -1.09 37.22
N ALA A 198 6.02 0.14 37.69
CA ALA A 198 6.96 0.76 38.63
C ALA A 198 7.06 -0.05 39.94
N LEU A 199 5.94 -0.53 40.48
CA LEU A 199 5.91 -1.40 41.66
C LEU A 199 6.67 -2.70 41.40
N PHE A 200 6.41 -3.39 40.29
CA PHE A 200 7.15 -4.61 39.94
C PHE A 200 8.65 -4.38 39.75
N SER A 201 9.02 -3.20 39.27
CA SER A 201 10.43 -2.81 39.10
C SER A 201 11.18 -2.64 40.43
N SER A 202 10.45 -2.41 41.53
CA SER A 202 11.00 -2.24 42.89
C SER A 202 11.19 -3.56 43.67
N LEU A 203 10.75 -4.70 43.12
CA LEU A 203 10.89 -6.01 43.75
C LEU A 203 12.36 -6.47 43.76
N LYS A 204 12.86 -6.85 44.95
CA LYS A 204 14.27 -7.28 45.17
C LYS A 204 14.65 -8.55 44.41
N THR A 205 13.69 -9.42 44.16
CA THR A 205 13.83 -10.58 43.29
C THR A 205 12.82 -10.46 42.16
N LYS A 206 13.30 -10.15 40.95
CA LYS A 206 12.44 -10.27 39.76
C LYS A 206 12.16 -11.75 39.57
N PRO A 207 10.89 -12.20 39.61
CA PRO A 207 10.57 -13.54 39.12
C PRO A 207 11.13 -13.62 37.70
N GLN A 208 11.71 -14.76 37.30
CA GLN A 208 11.95 -14.99 35.88
C GLN A 208 10.60 -14.81 35.20
N ALA A 209 10.42 -13.71 34.46
CA ALA A 209 9.36 -13.64 33.48
C ALA A 209 9.56 -14.90 32.64
N SER A 210 8.54 -15.76 32.58
CA SER A 210 8.54 -16.84 31.60
C SER A 210 8.98 -16.19 30.30
N ALA A 211 10.05 -16.71 29.67
CA ALA A 211 10.56 -16.20 28.41
C ALA A 211 9.36 -15.77 27.57
N LYS A 212 9.32 -14.49 27.13
CA LYS A 212 8.25 -13.95 26.28
C LYS A 212 7.86 -15.08 25.34
N ALA A 213 6.62 -15.57 25.48
CA ALA A 213 6.22 -16.81 24.83
C ALA A 213 6.69 -16.73 23.37
N GLU A 214 7.43 -17.75 22.92
CA GLU A 214 8.05 -17.77 21.58
C GLU A 214 7.00 -17.64 20.45
N ASP A 215 5.71 -17.66 20.79
CA ASP A 215 4.52 -17.55 19.93
C ASP A 215 3.83 -16.16 19.90
N ASP A 216 4.42 -15.08 20.42
CA ASP A 216 3.73 -13.78 20.51
C ASP A 216 3.69 -13.01 19.16
N HIS A 217 2.88 -13.52 18.21
CA HIS A 217 2.72 -12.97 16.88
C HIS A 217 2.21 -11.52 16.92
N CYS A 218 2.68 -10.72 15.94
CA CYS A 218 2.28 -9.33 15.78
C CYS A 218 2.38 -8.49 17.08
N GLY A 219 3.39 -8.78 17.92
CA GLY A 219 3.62 -8.08 19.18
C GLY A 219 2.53 -8.33 20.22
N GLY A 220 1.99 -9.55 20.26
CA GLY A 220 0.99 -9.99 21.23
C GLY A 220 -0.37 -9.33 21.06
N PHE A 221 -0.72 -9.05 19.80
CA PHE A 221 -1.99 -8.41 19.49
C PHE A 221 -3.17 -9.30 19.91
N VAL A 222 -3.15 -10.60 19.60
CA VAL A 222 -4.25 -11.53 19.95
C VAL A 222 -4.46 -11.63 21.46
N SER A 223 -3.36 -11.75 22.22
CA SER A 223 -3.37 -11.77 23.69
C SER A 223 -3.98 -10.48 24.25
N SER A 224 -3.52 -9.34 23.76
CA SER A 224 -4.00 -8.02 24.19
C SER A 224 -5.45 -7.74 23.77
N TYR A 225 -5.85 -8.24 22.60
CA TYR A 225 -7.21 -8.13 22.07
C TYR A 225 -8.19 -8.96 22.88
N THR A 226 -7.82 -10.20 23.22
CA THR A 226 -8.64 -11.09 24.07
C THR A 226 -8.86 -10.47 25.45
N ALA A 227 -7.82 -9.90 26.06
CA ALA A 227 -7.95 -9.15 27.32
C ALA A 227 -8.86 -7.92 27.18
N ASN A 228 -8.76 -7.16 26.08
CA ASN A 228 -9.67 -6.04 25.80
C ASN A 228 -11.12 -6.48 25.64
N CYS A 229 -11.37 -7.59 24.96
CA CYS A 229 -12.71 -8.14 24.80
C CYS A 229 -13.32 -8.53 26.16
N ASP A 230 -12.59 -9.23 27.03
CA ASP A 230 -13.08 -9.53 28.39
C ASP A 230 -13.35 -8.26 29.20
N PHE A 231 -12.40 -7.31 29.19
CA PHE A 231 -12.54 -6.04 29.92
C PHE A 231 -13.75 -5.22 29.46
N LEU A 232 -13.97 -5.13 28.15
CA LEU A 232 -15.09 -4.38 27.55
C LEU A 232 -16.39 -5.20 27.50
N LYS A 233 -16.35 -6.48 27.87
CA LYS A 233 -17.47 -7.44 27.79
C LYS A 233 -18.00 -7.58 26.35
N VAL A 234 -17.07 -7.66 25.41
CA VAL A 234 -17.33 -7.82 23.97
C VAL A 234 -16.88 -9.22 23.55
N PRO A 235 -17.64 -9.95 22.71
CA PRO A 235 -17.20 -11.24 22.20
C PRO A 235 -15.87 -11.14 21.43
N VAL A 236 -15.01 -12.15 21.57
CA VAL A 236 -13.78 -12.24 20.78
C VAL A 236 -14.10 -12.73 19.38
N CYS A 237 -13.68 -11.98 18.38
CA CYS A 237 -13.76 -12.40 16.99
C CYS A 237 -12.59 -13.35 16.65
N GLN A 238 -12.84 -14.67 16.71
CA GLN A 238 -11.82 -15.70 16.46
C GLN A 238 -11.22 -15.61 15.05
N ASP A 239 -12.04 -15.18 14.09
CA ASP A 239 -11.66 -14.90 12.71
C ASP A 239 -10.52 -13.87 12.62
N ILE A 240 -10.61 -12.78 13.41
CA ILE A 240 -9.55 -11.76 13.48
C ILE A 240 -8.32 -12.33 14.16
N CYS A 241 -8.48 -13.08 15.26
CA CYS A 241 -7.35 -13.72 15.93
C CYS A 241 -6.59 -14.63 14.97
N TRP A 242 -7.31 -15.43 14.18
CA TRP A 242 -6.72 -16.31 13.19
C TRP A 242 -5.96 -15.55 12.11
N ASP A 243 -6.52 -14.45 11.57
CA ASP A 243 -5.80 -13.65 10.56
C ASP A 243 -4.51 -13.07 11.12
N ILE A 244 -4.55 -12.55 12.35
CA ILE A 244 -3.39 -11.92 12.97
C ILE A 244 -2.27 -12.95 13.18
N ASP A 245 -2.62 -14.13 13.71
CA ASP A 245 -1.64 -15.20 13.98
C ASP A 245 -1.12 -15.89 12.71
N ASN A 246 -1.93 -15.97 11.64
CA ASN A 246 -1.58 -16.77 10.47
C ASN A 246 -1.26 -15.93 9.23
N LEU A 247 -2.10 -14.97 8.87
CA LEU A 247 -1.94 -14.18 7.64
C LEU A 247 -0.97 -13.01 7.84
N TYR A 248 -1.21 -12.20 8.87
CA TYR A 248 -0.41 -11.01 9.15
C TYR A 248 0.99 -11.39 9.60
N HIS A 249 1.11 -12.42 10.43
CA HIS A 249 2.40 -12.95 10.82
C HIS A 249 3.19 -13.50 9.61
N ALA A 250 2.59 -14.37 8.79
CA ALA A 250 3.28 -14.99 7.66
C ALA A 250 3.75 -13.98 6.60
N THR A 251 3.03 -12.87 6.44
CA THR A 251 3.38 -11.80 5.50
C THR A 251 4.23 -10.69 6.13
N SER A 252 4.51 -10.76 7.44
CA SER A 252 5.09 -9.67 8.22
C SER A 252 4.37 -8.33 7.99
N CYS A 253 3.04 -8.38 7.84
CA CYS A 253 2.23 -7.20 7.56
C CYS A 253 2.34 -6.19 8.71
N LYS A 254 2.65 -4.93 8.38
CA LYS A 254 2.79 -3.82 9.35
C LYS A 254 1.62 -2.84 9.34
N THR A 255 0.63 -3.09 8.49
CA THR A 255 -0.55 -2.25 8.32
C THR A 255 -1.75 -2.91 8.96
N PHE A 256 -2.35 -2.24 9.93
CA PHE A 256 -3.61 -2.64 10.53
C PHE A 256 -4.76 -1.95 9.78
N SER A 257 -5.51 -2.71 8.99
CA SER A 257 -6.61 -2.20 8.16
C SER A 257 -7.96 -2.62 8.72
N LEU A 258 -8.80 -1.66 9.14
CA LEU A 258 -10.17 -1.98 9.58
C LEU A 258 -11.04 -2.50 8.45
N LEU A 259 -10.75 -2.12 7.20
CA LEU A 259 -11.50 -2.54 6.02
C LEU A 259 -11.51 -4.08 5.85
N GLU A 260 -10.39 -4.73 6.17
CA GLU A 260 -10.21 -6.18 6.04
C GLU A 260 -11.13 -7.00 6.97
N PHE A 261 -11.52 -6.39 8.09
CA PHE A 261 -12.38 -7.03 9.08
C PHE A 261 -13.85 -6.63 8.94
N TYR A 262 -14.13 -5.50 8.28
CA TYR A 262 -15.47 -4.89 8.31
C TYR A 262 -16.54 -5.65 7.51
N PHE A 263 -16.18 -6.23 6.36
CA PHE A 263 -17.13 -6.92 5.47
C PHE A 263 -17.32 -8.41 5.76
N ARG A 264 -16.86 -8.88 6.92
CA ARG A 264 -17.08 -10.27 7.33
C ARG A 264 -18.55 -10.54 7.65
N PRO A 265 -19.01 -11.81 7.56
CA PRO A 265 -20.40 -12.17 7.81
C PRO A 265 -20.93 -11.65 9.15
N SER A 266 -20.07 -11.61 10.17
CA SER A 266 -20.27 -10.90 11.42
C SER A 266 -19.79 -9.45 11.29
N LYS A 267 -20.66 -8.55 10.80
CA LYS A 267 -20.37 -7.11 10.73
C LYS A 267 -19.87 -6.60 12.08
N LEU A 268 -18.69 -5.99 12.10
CA LEU A 268 -18.14 -5.37 13.32
C LEU A 268 -19.04 -4.23 13.79
N ASN A 269 -19.44 -4.28 15.06
CA ASN A 269 -20.14 -3.19 15.72
C ASN A 269 -19.13 -2.19 16.35
N ASN A 270 -19.63 -1.07 16.87
CA ASN A 270 -18.79 -0.03 17.47
C ASN A 270 -17.97 -0.52 18.68
N ASN A 271 -18.48 -1.49 19.45
CA ASN A 271 -17.74 -2.07 20.58
C ASN A 271 -16.61 -3.01 20.12
N ASP A 272 -16.82 -3.75 19.02
CA ASP A 272 -15.74 -4.56 18.43
C ASP A 272 -14.61 -3.66 17.91
N ILE A 273 -14.97 -2.59 17.20
CA ILE A 273 -14.02 -1.58 16.72
C ILE A 273 -13.27 -0.95 17.90
N ARG A 274 -13.98 -0.61 18.98
CA ARG A 274 -13.37 -0.10 20.20
C ARG A 274 -12.33 -1.06 20.77
N ALA A 275 -12.67 -2.35 20.90
CA ALA A 275 -11.74 -3.35 21.43
C ALA A 275 -10.47 -3.48 20.57
N LEU A 276 -10.61 -3.45 19.23
CA LEU A 276 -9.47 -3.47 18.31
C LEU A 276 -8.60 -2.22 18.45
N LEU A 277 -9.20 -1.02 18.47
CA LEU A 277 -8.47 0.25 18.54
C LEU A 277 -7.81 0.47 19.92
N GLU A 278 -8.46 0.09 21.01
CA GLU A 278 -7.87 0.09 22.35
C GLU A 278 -6.69 -0.90 22.47
N THR A 279 -6.71 -1.99 21.69
CA THR A 279 -5.56 -2.91 21.57
C THR A 279 -4.42 -2.26 20.80
N LEU A 280 -4.74 -1.69 19.64
CA LEU A 280 -3.76 -1.02 18.77
C LEU A 280 -3.09 0.17 19.45
N ALA A 281 -3.79 0.87 20.35
CA ALA A 281 -3.29 2.00 21.12
C ALA A 281 -1.95 1.72 21.83
N TYR A 282 -1.70 0.48 22.24
CA TYR A 282 -0.50 0.08 22.97
C TYR A 282 0.38 -0.93 22.21
N ASN A 283 -0.10 -1.45 21.09
CA ASN A 283 0.65 -2.41 20.29
C ASN A 283 1.94 -1.78 19.72
N LYS A 284 3.04 -2.56 19.75
CA LYS A 284 4.38 -2.13 19.32
C LYS A 284 4.86 -2.80 18.03
N TYR A 285 3.99 -3.52 17.34
CA TYR A 285 4.31 -4.22 16.11
C TYR A 285 3.82 -3.49 14.86
N PHE A 286 2.59 -2.98 14.89
CA PHE A 286 1.97 -2.26 13.77
C PHE A 286 2.52 -0.86 13.62
N GLU A 287 2.85 -0.49 12.38
CA GLU A 287 3.46 0.79 12.01
C GLU A 287 2.52 1.64 11.14
N SER A 288 1.43 1.07 10.65
CA SER A 288 0.42 1.77 9.88
C SER A 288 -0.99 1.39 10.34
N PHE A 289 -1.87 2.39 10.40
CA PHE A 289 -3.29 2.22 10.63
C PHE A 289 -4.06 2.83 9.46
N THR A 290 -5.03 2.09 8.91
CA THR A 290 -5.88 2.55 7.81
C THR A 290 -7.35 2.16 7.96
N THR A 291 -8.23 3.05 7.49
CA THR A 291 -9.66 2.82 7.32
C THR A 291 -10.11 3.22 5.90
N ASP A 292 -9.20 3.16 4.93
CA ASP A 292 -9.41 3.78 3.62
C ASP A 292 -10.63 3.21 2.90
N GLY A 293 -11.53 4.10 2.48
CA GLY A 293 -12.79 3.73 1.82
C GLY A 293 -13.82 3.10 2.75
N LEU A 294 -13.54 2.96 4.05
CA LEU A 294 -14.47 2.46 5.04
C LEU A 294 -15.18 3.62 5.75
N LYS A 295 -16.48 3.80 5.47
CA LYS A 295 -17.32 4.73 6.23
C LYS A 295 -17.53 4.23 7.65
N LEU A 296 -16.93 4.91 8.62
CA LEU A 296 -17.08 4.60 10.02
C LEU A 296 -18.26 5.36 10.64
N ASP A 297 -18.82 4.78 11.70
CA ASP A 297 -19.82 5.46 12.51
C ASP A 297 -19.17 6.68 13.20
N LYS A 298 -19.93 7.77 13.38
CA LYS A 298 -19.47 8.95 14.11
C LYS A 298 -19.09 8.62 15.55
N GLU A 299 -19.73 7.62 16.15
CA GLU A 299 -19.41 7.12 17.49
C GLU A 299 -18.02 6.46 17.59
N SER A 300 -17.39 6.12 16.47
CA SER A 300 -16.04 5.53 16.47
C SER A 300 -14.91 6.55 16.68
N ALA A 301 -15.17 7.83 16.43
CA ALA A 301 -14.13 8.87 16.48
C ALA A 301 -13.42 8.99 17.84
N PRO A 302 -14.09 8.88 19.00
CA PRO A 302 -13.43 8.81 20.30
C PRO A 302 -12.46 7.63 20.45
N PHE A 303 -12.75 6.48 19.82
CA PHE A 303 -11.87 5.31 19.89
C PHE A 303 -10.60 5.52 19.06
N VAL A 304 -10.75 6.09 17.86
CA VAL A 304 -9.60 6.50 17.02
C VAL A 304 -8.77 7.57 17.73
N ALA A 305 -9.42 8.55 18.34
CA ALA A 305 -8.78 9.61 19.11
C ALA A 305 -7.96 9.04 20.29
N GLN A 306 -8.52 8.10 21.05
CA GLN A 306 -7.81 7.46 22.16
C GLN A 306 -6.60 6.65 21.68
N MET A 307 -6.75 5.92 20.56
CA MET A 307 -5.68 5.14 19.95
C MET A 307 -4.51 6.05 19.55
N ILE A 308 -4.79 7.14 18.83
CA ILE A 308 -3.73 8.03 18.32
C ILE A 308 -3.10 8.91 19.41
N ALA A 309 -3.83 9.19 20.49
CA ALA A 309 -3.30 9.90 21.65
C ALA A 309 -2.25 9.08 22.42
N THR A 310 -2.30 7.75 22.30
CA THR A 310 -1.49 6.84 23.12
C THR A 310 -0.40 6.14 22.31
N ASN A 311 -0.67 5.82 21.05
CA ASN A 311 0.24 5.02 20.25
C ASN A 311 1.54 5.79 19.92
N THR A 312 2.68 5.10 20.02
CA THR A 312 4.02 5.67 19.79
C THR A 312 4.80 4.91 18.73
N THR A 313 4.13 4.05 17.96
CA THR A 313 4.76 3.12 16.99
C THR A 313 4.26 3.35 15.58
N LEU A 314 3.03 3.84 15.42
CA LEU A 314 2.46 4.17 14.11
C LEU A 314 3.28 5.29 13.46
N HIS A 315 3.80 5.00 12.27
CA HIS A 315 4.42 5.93 11.34
C HIS A 315 3.40 6.49 10.35
N THR A 316 2.37 5.71 10.02
CA THR A 316 1.33 6.08 9.05
C THR A 316 -0.06 6.00 9.68
N PHE A 317 -0.84 7.07 9.50
CA PHE A 317 -2.22 7.15 9.94
C PHE A 317 -3.09 7.61 8.76
N SER A 318 -3.99 6.73 8.33
CA SER A 318 -4.91 6.98 7.22
C SER A 318 -6.35 6.76 7.64
N ILE A 319 -7.19 7.77 7.43
CA ILE A 319 -8.64 7.70 7.58
C ILE A 319 -9.32 8.27 6.33
N ARG A 320 -8.80 7.90 5.15
CA ARG A 320 -9.30 8.39 3.86
C ARG A 320 -10.74 7.99 3.63
N ASP A 321 -11.56 8.95 3.20
CA ASP A 321 -12.98 8.73 2.89
C ASP A 321 -13.76 8.02 4.02
N ALA A 322 -13.33 8.23 5.27
CA ALA A 322 -13.90 7.58 6.44
C ALA A 322 -15.32 8.09 6.79
N GLY A 323 -15.78 9.15 6.09
CA GLY A 323 -17.09 9.75 6.29
C GLY A 323 -17.19 10.64 7.54
N TYR A 324 -16.05 11.03 8.13
CA TYR A 324 -16.04 11.90 9.29
C TYR A 324 -16.36 13.35 8.94
N SER A 325 -17.16 14.00 9.80
CA SER A 325 -17.35 15.44 9.77
C SER A 325 -16.24 16.15 10.55
N LYS A 326 -16.19 17.48 10.42
CA LYS A 326 -15.24 18.33 11.13
C LYS A 326 -15.23 18.10 12.64
N GLU A 327 -16.38 17.82 13.27
CA GLU A 327 -16.45 17.56 14.72
C GLU A 327 -15.66 16.32 15.11
N GLN A 328 -15.79 15.21 14.36
CA GLN A 328 -15.03 13.98 14.62
C GLN A 328 -13.54 14.18 14.37
N ILE A 329 -13.17 14.90 13.31
CA ILE A 329 -11.76 15.21 13.02
C ILE A 329 -11.17 16.07 14.14
N ILE A 330 -11.89 17.08 14.64
CA ILE A 330 -11.46 17.89 15.78
C ILE A 330 -11.20 17.01 17.00
N THR A 331 -12.09 16.05 17.31
CA THR A 331 -11.87 15.11 18.41
C THR A 331 -10.57 14.31 18.23
N ILE A 332 -10.33 13.75 17.04
CA ILE A 332 -9.15 12.93 16.74
C ILE A 332 -7.86 13.75 16.81
N PHE A 333 -7.82 14.92 16.17
CA PHE A 333 -6.61 15.72 16.07
C PHE A 333 -6.29 16.51 17.35
N ASN A 334 -7.30 16.88 18.15
CA ASN A 334 -7.04 17.38 19.50
C ASN A 334 -6.40 16.30 20.37
N ALA A 335 -6.81 15.05 20.23
CA ALA A 335 -6.20 13.93 20.94
C ALA A 335 -4.77 13.67 20.45
N LEU A 336 -4.52 13.69 19.14
CA LEU A 336 -3.18 13.61 18.57
C LEU A 336 -2.26 14.74 19.07
N ALA A 337 -2.79 15.96 19.21
CA ALA A 337 -2.03 17.09 19.75
C ALA A 337 -1.51 16.84 21.17
N THR A 338 -2.14 15.96 21.96
CA THR A 338 -1.64 15.59 23.29
C THR A 338 -0.47 14.60 23.26
N ASN A 339 -0.27 13.90 22.14
CA ASN A 339 0.73 12.85 22.00
C ASN A 339 2.10 13.41 21.57
N LYS A 340 2.91 13.82 22.54
CA LYS A 340 4.27 14.32 22.32
C LYS A 340 5.28 13.27 21.86
N SER A 341 4.93 11.98 22.00
CA SER A 341 5.78 10.84 21.62
C SER A 341 5.29 10.15 20.36
N SER A 342 4.44 10.83 19.57
CA SER A 342 3.93 10.31 18.31
C SER A 342 5.06 10.05 17.34
N ALA A 343 5.07 8.85 16.76
CA ALA A 343 6.02 8.45 15.71
C ALA A 343 5.49 8.75 14.30
N LEU A 344 4.31 9.36 14.19
CA LEU A 344 3.64 9.62 12.91
C LEU A 344 4.47 10.51 12.01
N ARG A 345 4.55 10.13 10.73
CA ARG A 345 5.23 10.84 9.66
C ARG A 345 4.37 10.98 8.41
N ASN A 346 3.42 10.06 8.22
CA ASN A 346 2.52 10.05 7.07
C ASN A 346 1.09 10.14 7.57
N ILE A 347 0.40 11.21 7.18
CA ILE A 347 -0.99 11.47 7.57
C ILE A 347 -1.83 11.62 6.31
N ASP A 348 -2.87 10.79 6.20
CA ASP A 348 -3.86 10.89 5.14
C ASP A 348 -5.27 10.98 5.75
N ILE A 349 -5.90 12.12 5.51
CA ILE A 349 -7.26 12.42 5.97
C ILE A 349 -8.15 12.88 4.80
N SER A 350 -7.72 12.57 3.58
CA SER A 350 -8.40 13.00 2.36
C SER A 350 -9.83 12.50 2.26
N GLY A 351 -10.67 13.26 1.56
CA GLY A 351 -12.08 12.91 1.34
C GLY A 351 -13.00 13.08 2.55
N ASN A 352 -12.51 13.63 3.67
CA ASN A 352 -13.33 13.97 4.84
C ASN A 352 -13.69 15.46 4.86
N SER A 353 -14.87 15.83 5.36
CA SER A 353 -15.28 17.24 5.40
C SER A 353 -14.77 17.96 6.66
N LEU A 354 -13.62 18.61 6.57
CA LEU A 354 -12.96 19.29 7.70
C LEU A 354 -13.36 20.76 7.83
N GLU A 355 -13.54 21.45 6.71
CA GLU A 355 -13.67 22.92 6.66
C GLU A 355 -12.50 23.63 7.38
N ALA A 356 -12.59 24.94 7.59
CA ALA A 356 -11.55 25.71 8.28
C ALA A 356 -11.31 25.28 9.74
N LYS A 357 -12.36 24.89 10.46
CA LYS A 357 -12.27 24.51 11.88
C LYS A 357 -11.58 23.16 12.07
N GLY A 358 -11.88 22.16 11.23
CA GLY A 358 -11.18 20.88 11.25
C GLY A 358 -9.70 21.06 10.91
N LEU A 359 -9.38 21.84 9.88
CA LEU A 359 -8.00 22.15 9.51
C LEU A 359 -7.21 22.87 10.62
N ALA A 360 -7.86 23.73 11.40
CA ALA A 360 -7.23 24.36 12.56
C ALA A 360 -6.78 23.32 13.62
N SER A 361 -7.58 22.28 13.86
CA SER A 361 -7.19 21.19 14.77
C SER A 361 -6.03 20.35 14.21
N VAL A 362 -6.00 20.13 12.89
CA VAL A 362 -4.87 19.47 12.21
C VAL A 362 -3.60 20.31 12.38
N SER A 363 -3.68 21.61 12.12
CA SER A 363 -2.56 22.55 12.31
C SER A 363 -2.02 22.52 13.75
N ALA A 364 -2.91 22.51 14.74
CA ALA A 364 -2.51 22.42 16.15
C ALA A 364 -1.79 21.10 16.46
N ALA A 365 -2.29 19.96 15.94
CA ALA A 365 -1.64 18.67 16.10
C ALA A 365 -0.27 18.61 15.42
N LEU A 366 -0.16 19.13 14.20
CA LEU A 366 1.12 19.26 13.49
C LEU A 366 2.11 20.14 14.24
N GLY A 367 1.67 21.04 15.13
CA GLY A 367 2.58 21.76 16.03
C GLY A 367 3.44 20.81 16.90
N ASN A 368 2.88 19.67 17.31
CA ASN A 368 3.49 18.75 18.28
C ASN A 368 4.16 17.51 17.66
N ILE A 369 3.90 17.20 16.40
CA ILE A 369 4.55 16.08 15.70
C ILE A 369 6.03 16.40 15.47
N GLY A 370 6.92 15.42 15.65
CA GLY A 370 8.37 15.66 15.53
C GLY A 370 8.86 15.79 14.08
N ARG A 371 8.31 14.96 13.19
CA ARG A 371 8.76 14.82 11.80
C ARG A 371 7.57 14.48 10.91
N LEU A 372 7.42 15.17 9.78
CA LEU A 372 6.38 14.91 8.80
C LEU A 372 7.03 14.64 7.44
N GLU A 373 6.70 13.51 6.83
CA GLU A 373 7.20 13.05 5.53
C GLU A 373 6.11 13.14 4.46
N SER A 374 4.85 12.87 4.80
CA SER A 374 3.72 12.97 3.86
C SER A 374 2.48 13.53 4.53
N LEU A 375 1.82 14.49 3.86
CA LEU A 375 0.51 14.99 4.24
C LEU A 375 -0.44 14.97 3.04
N ASN A 376 -1.53 14.22 3.16
CA ASN A 376 -2.63 14.24 2.21
C ASN A 376 -3.90 14.78 2.88
N ILE A 377 -4.28 15.97 2.45
CA ILE A 377 -5.50 16.67 2.86
C ILE A 377 -6.34 17.01 1.63
N SER A 378 -6.33 16.16 0.60
CA SER A 378 -7.13 16.39 -0.60
C SER A 378 -8.63 16.29 -0.33
N ASN A 379 -9.40 17.12 -1.02
CA ASN A 379 -10.87 17.14 -0.95
C ASN A 379 -11.42 17.22 0.49
N VAL A 380 -10.85 18.12 1.31
CA VAL A 380 -11.29 18.28 2.72
C VAL A 380 -12.22 19.46 2.98
N GLY A 381 -12.67 20.12 1.92
CA GLY A 381 -13.42 21.36 2.02
C GLY A 381 -12.59 22.52 2.59
N GLY A 382 -11.26 22.48 2.40
CA GLY A 382 -10.35 23.53 2.83
C GLY A 382 -10.54 24.82 2.03
N ASN A 383 -10.37 25.95 2.72
CA ASN A 383 -10.34 27.30 2.15
C ASN A 383 -9.12 28.07 2.68
N GLY A 384 -8.91 29.31 2.23
CA GLY A 384 -7.75 30.11 2.64
C GLY A 384 -7.63 30.29 4.15
N ALA A 385 -8.75 30.44 4.86
CA ALA A 385 -8.77 30.59 6.32
C ALA A 385 -8.29 29.34 7.08
N GLY A 386 -8.58 28.13 6.56
CA GLY A 386 -8.13 26.86 7.15
C GLY A 386 -6.71 26.46 6.73
N LEU A 387 -6.35 26.69 5.48
CA LEU A 387 -5.07 26.25 4.90
C LEU A 387 -3.90 27.15 5.28
N LEU A 388 -4.13 28.46 5.44
CA LEU A 388 -3.08 29.40 5.84
C LEU A 388 -2.38 29.03 7.18
N PRO A 389 -3.10 28.79 8.30
CA PRO A 389 -2.46 28.39 9.55
C PRO A 389 -1.82 27.00 9.44
N LEU A 390 -2.40 26.09 8.65
CA LEU A 390 -1.82 24.78 8.39
C LEU A 390 -0.44 24.91 7.73
N PHE A 391 -0.31 25.66 6.63
CA PHE A 391 0.97 25.85 5.95
C PHE A 391 2.02 26.50 6.86
N ARG A 392 1.64 27.48 7.70
CA ARG A 392 2.55 28.04 8.71
C ARG A 392 3.04 26.99 9.71
N SER A 393 2.17 26.11 10.18
CA SER A 393 2.57 25.02 11.09
C SER A 393 3.51 24.01 10.43
N MET A 394 3.55 23.97 9.09
CA MET A 394 4.41 23.06 8.33
C MET A 394 5.82 23.59 8.07
N ASP A 395 6.11 24.87 8.33
CA ASP A 395 7.44 25.47 8.10
C ASP A 395 8.56 24.69 8.82
N LYS A 396 8.28 24.04 9.95
CA LYS A 396 9.26 23.19 10.66
C LYS A 396 9.65 21.89 9.92
N TYR A 397 8.91 21.49 8.89
CA TYR A 397 9.10 20.22 8.17
C TYR A 397 9.83 20.35 6.83
N MET A 398 10.39 21.53 6.52
CA MET A 398 11.11 21.80 5.26
C MET A 398 12.24 20.79 4.97
N SER A 399 12.81 20.16 6.00
CA SER A 399 13.88 19.15 5.87
C SER A 399 13.41 17.71 5.76
N SER A 400 12.11 17.43 5.95
CA SER A 400 11.58 16.07 5.98
C SER A 400 10.39 15.82 5.05
N LEU A 401 9.64 16.86 4.70
CA LEU A 401 8.42 16.73 3.90
C LEU A 401 8.77 16.28 2.48
N ALA A 402 8.34 15.09 2.12
CA ALA A 402 8.57 14.45 0.83
C ALA A 402 7.35 14.47 -0.09
N SER A 403 6.14 14.52 0.49
CA SER A 403 4.88 14.54 -0.26
C SER A 403 3.87 15.49 0.34
N LEU A 404 3.26 16.32 -0.50
CA LEU A 404 2.15 17.19 -0.12
C LEU A 404 1.03 17.11 -1.15
N ASP A 405 -0.14 16.68 -0.70
CA ASP A 405 -1.38 16.71 -1.49
C ASP A 405 -2.42 17.60 -0.82
N VAL A 406 -2.74 18.70 -1.51
CA VAL A 406 -3.77 19.68 -1.11
C VAL A 406 -4.87 19.80 -2.16
N SER A 407 -4.92 18.86 -3.11
CA SER A 407 -5.83 18.90 -4.25
C SER A 407 -7.30 19.00 -3.85
N GLN A 408 -8.13 19.54 -4.74
CA GLN A 408 -9.58 19.69 -4.54
C GLN A 408 -9.95 20.54 -3.29
N ASN A 409 -9.11 21.51 -2.92
CA ASN A 409 -9.39 22.51 -1.89
C ASN A 409 -9.21 23.92 -2.45
N LYS A 410 -9.86 24.94 -1.88
CA LYS A 410 -9.72 26.31 -2.36
C LYS A 410 -8.50 26.98 -1.71
N LEU A 411 -7.42 27.15 -2.45
CA LEU A 411 -6.21 27.77 -1.89
C LEU A 411 -6.41 29.26 -1.57
N GLU A 412 -7.13 30.01 -2.40
CA GLU A 412 -7.35 31.46 -2.19
C GLU A 412 -6.01 32.16 -1.86
N ASP A 413 -5.96 33.02 -0.83
CA ASP A 413 -4.73 33.71 -0.40
C ASP A 413 -3.69 32.80 0.28
N SER A 414 -4.02 31.55 0.64
CA SER A 414 -3.08 30.66 1.34
C SER A 414 -1.90 30.21 0.47
N ILE A 415 -2.00 30.36 -0.86
CA ILE A 415 -0.90 30.13 -1.81
C ILE A 415 0.34 30.97 -1.49
N LYS A 416 0.15 32.16 -0.90
CA LYS A 416 1.24 33.07 -0.48
C LYS A 416 2.12 32.49 0.63
N GLN A 417 1.58 31.57 1.44
CA GLN A 417 2.36 30.82 2.44
C GLN A 417 2.88 29.50 1.86
N LEU A 418 2.12 28.86 0.97
CA LEU A 418 2.54 27.62 0.33
C LEU A 418 3.80 27.80 -0.53
N GLY A 419 3.92 28.92 -1.25
CA GLY A 419 5.08 29.22 -2.09
C GLY A 419 6.42 29.19 -1.34
N PRO A 420 6.61 29.99 -0.28
CA PRO A 420 7.82 29.94 0.55
C PRO A 420 8.11 28.55 1.15
N LEU A 421 7.06 27.83 1.56
CA LEU A 421 7.19 26.46 2.08
C LEU A 421 7.75 25.52 1.00
N VAL A 422 7.15 25.50 -0.20
CA VAL A 422 7.59 24.68 -1.34
C VAL A 422 9.00 25.04 -1.78
N ALA A 423 9.34 26.34 -1.80
CA ALA A 423 10.67 26.81 -2.18
C ALA A 423 11.76 26.40 -1.18
N SER A 424 11.39 26.23 0.09
CA SER A 424 12.32 25.90 1.18
C SER A 424 12.42 24.38 1.44
N CYS A 425 11.46 23.59 0.96
CA CYS A 425 11.49 22.14 1.14
C CYS A 425 12.60 21.47 0.32
N VAL A 426 13.49 20.75 0.99
CA VAL A 426 14.64 20.08 0.33
C VAL A 426 14.34 18.65 -0.10
N GLU A 427 13.35 17.99 0.52
CA GLU A 427 12.97 16.59 0.24
C GLU A 427 11.65 16.45 -0.54
N LEU A 428 10.93 17.56 -0.82
CA LEU A 428 9.58 17.52 -1.42
C LEU A 428 9.63 17.01 -2.86
N LYS A 429 9.27 15.74 -3.07
CA LYS A 429 9.30 15.07 -4.38
C LYS A 429 7.97 15.19 -5.11
N THR A 430 6.86 15.10 -4.39
CA THR A 430 5.50 15.07 -4.94
C THR A 430 4.69 16.24 -4.42
N LEU A 431 4.16 17.05 -5.32
CA LEU A 431 3.28 18.17 -5.01
C LEU A 431 2.01 18.08 -5.86
N ASN A 432 0.86 17.93 -5.20
CA ASN A 432 -0.43 17.87 -5.88
C ASN A 432 -1.29 19.08 -5.51
N LEU A 433 -1.53 19.91 -6.51
CA LEU A 433 -2.34 21.14 -6.47
C LEU A 433 -3.55 21.04 -7.42
N SER A 434 -3.94 19.84 -7.83
CA SER A 434 -5.04 19.64 -8.76
C SER A 434 -6.35 20.22 -8.21
N GLY A 435 -7.13 20.91 -9.05
CA GLY A 435 -8.46 21.39 -8.68
C GLY A 435 -8.47 22.36 -7.49
N THR A 436 -7.40 23.13 -7.30
CA THR A 436 -7.28 24.05 -6.17
C THR A 436 -7.69 25.50 -6.46
N SER A 437 -8.10 25.75 -7.71
CA SER A 437 -8.43 27.07 -8.24
C SER A 437 -7.28 28.06 -8.03
N ILE A 438 -6.05 27.68 -8.38
CA ILE A 438 -4.90 28.59 -8.28
C ILE A 438 -5.15 29.81 -9.15
N VAL A 439 -5.24 30.97 -8.49
CA VAL A 439 -5.43 32.27 -9.14
C VAL A 439 -4.13 33.07 -9.29
N ASP A 440 -3.07 32.69 -8.57
CA ASP A 440 -1.81 33.43 -8.53
C ASP A 440 -0.59 32.50 -8.47
N PHE A 441 -0.09 32.09 -9.64
CA PHE A 441 1.18 31.34 -9.74
C PHE A 441 2.40 32.19 -9.39
N SER A 442 2.31 33.53 -9.36
CA SER A 442 3.48 34.37 -9.00
C SER A 442 3.93 34.15 -7.55
N SER A 443 3.01 33.68 -6.70
CA SER A 443 3.30 33.24 -5.33
C SER A 443 4.15 31.95 -5.28
N LEU A 444 4.10 31.10 -6.32
CA LEU A 444 4.96 29.93 -6.49
C LEU A 444 6.20 30.30 -7.30
N THR A 445 7.35 30.48 -6.64
CA THR A 445 8.55 31.01 -7.30
C THR A 445 9.47 29.92 -7.84
N LYS A 446 9.77 28.89 -7.05
CA LYS A 446 10.71 27.80 -7.38
C LYS A 446 10.51 26.58 -6.48
N SER A 447 11.07 25.45 -6.90
CA SER A 447 11.32 24.30 -6.01
C SER A 447 12.61 23.58 -6.42
N ALA A 448 13.49 23.31 -5.46
CA ALA A 448 14.75 22.59 -5.73
C ALA A 448 14.59 21.06 -5.76
N SER A 449 13.44 20.55 -5.32
CA SER A 449 13.24 19.15 -4.95
C SER A 449 12.12 18.44 -5.71
N VAL A 450 11.09 19.18 -6.15
CA VAL A 450 9.90 18.59 -6.79
C VAL A 450 10.27 17.86 -8.07
N THR A 451 9.84 16.60 -8.14
CA THR A 451 10.01 15.71 -9.30
C THR A 451 8.70 15.42 -10.02
N SER A 452 7.59 15.46 -9.29
CA SER A 452 6.24 15.22 -9.78
C SER A 452 5.31 16.33 -9.32
N LEU A 453 4.73 17.05 -10.28
CA LEU A 453 3.81 18.16 -10.05
C LEU A 453 2.49 17.88 -10.75
N ASP A 454 1.40 17.98 -10.00
CA ASP A 454 0.05 17.95 -10.55
C ASP A 454 -0.62 19.31 -10.30
N VAL A 455 -0.99 19.99 -11.39
CA VAL A 455 -1.76 21.24 -11.39
C VAL A 455 -3.02 21.11 -12.25
N SER A 456 -3.47 19.88 -12.49
CA SER A 456 -4.65 19.59 -13.31
C SER A 456 -5.93 20.21 -12.74
N ASN A 457 -6.97 20.32 -13.57
CA ASN A 457 -8.31 20.78 -13.18
C ASN A 457 -8.35 22.15 -12.48
N ASN A 458 -7.32 22.98 -12.65
CA ASN A 458 -7.31 24.37 -12.22
C ASN A 458 -7.99 25.22 -13.30
N LYS A 459 -9.33 25.15 -13.36
CA LYS A 459 -10.15 25.84 -14.36
C LYS A 459 -10.12 27.35 -14.16
N ASN A 460 -9.86 28.08 -15.24
CA ASN A 460 -9.88 29.53 -15.30
C ASN A 460 -11.31 30.08 -15.33
N GLY A 461 -11.89 30.32 -14.15
CA GLY A 461 -13.26 30.80 -13.97
C GLY A 461 -13.47 32.30 -14.31
N GLY A 462 -13.32 32.71 -15.57
CA GLY A 462 -13.90 33.95 -16.11
C GLY A 462 -13.41 35.30 -15.54
N HIS A 463 -12.43 35.30 -14.64
CA HIS A 463 -11.81 36.50 -14.08
C HIS A 463 -10.30 36.44 -14.32
N LYS A 464 -9.78 37.27 -15.24
CA LYS A 464 -8.33 37.52 -15.47
C LYS A 464 -7.43 36.29 -15.25
N ASP A 465 -7.69 35.29 -16.09
CA ASP A 465 -6.85 34.22 -16.66
C ASP A 465 -5.59 33.72 -15.90
N LEU A 466 -5.38 32.39 -15.87
CA LEU A 466 -4.03 31.76 -16.02
C LEU A 466 -3.44 32.04 -17.43
N LYS A 467 -3.57 33.28 -17.92
CA LYS A 467 -2.55 33.77 -18.84
C LYS A 467 -1.26 33.83 -18.01
N HIS A 468 -0.13 33.90 -18.69
CA HIS A 468 1.12 34.40 -18.14
C HIS A 468 2.06 33.32 -17.56
N LEU A 469 3.16 33.15 -18.29
CA LEU A 469 4.56 33.19 -17.89
C LEU A 469 4.97 32.77 -16.47
N ASP A 470 4.22 33.10 -15.41
CA ASP A 470 4.57 32.77 -14.03
C ASP A 470 4.45 31.26 -13.74
N ALA A 471 3.44 30.57 -14.28
CA ALA A 471 3.38 29.11 -14.20
C ALA A 471 4.57 28.45 -14.91
N TRP A 472 4.91 28.93 -16.11
CA TRP A 472 6.09 28.45 -16.85
C TRP A 472 7.41 28.76 -16.17
N ARG A 473 7.55 29.97 -15.61
CA ARG A 473 8.70 30.36 -14.80
C ARG A 473 8.84 29.42 -13.60
N PHE A 474 7.73 29.08 -12.96
CA PHE A 474 7.76 28.11 -11.88
C PHE A 474 8.26 26.74 -12.36
N PHE A 475 7.76 26.23 -13.50
CA PHE A 475 8.24 24.97 -14.08
C PHE A 475 9.72 25.02 -14.45
N GLN A 476 10.19 26.11 -15.06
CA GLN A 476 11.61 26.36 -15.35
C GLN A 476 12.46 26.41 -14.09
N ASN A 477 11.92 26.93 -13.00
CA ASN A 477 12.56 27.00 -11.69
C ASN A 477 12.38 25.71 -10.85
N CYS A 478 11.96 24.61 -11.48
CA CYS A 478 11.92 23.28 -10.89
C CYS A 478 12.88 22.34 -11.64
N PRO A 479 14.20 22.41 -11.39
CA PRO A 479 15.20 21.71 -12.22
C PRO A 479 15.09 20.18 -12.20
N LYS A 480 14.46 19.60 -11.17
CA LYS A 480 14.25 18.15 -11.03
C LYS A 480 12.88 17.67 -11.53
N LEU A 481 12.06 18.57 -12.07
CA LEU A 481 10.72 18.24 -12.54
C LEU A 481 10.80 17.29 -13.74
N THR A 482 10.23 16.10 -13.58
CA THR A 482 10.21 15.05 -14.61
C THR A 482 8.79 14.60 -14.96
N LYS A 483 7.84 14.75 -14.02
CA LYS A 483 6.43 14.45 -14.23
C LYS A 483 5.57 15.69 -14.04
N LEU A 484 4.77 16.03 -15.03
CA LEU A 484 3.88 17.18 -15.00
C LEU A 484 2.48 16.78 -15.49
N ASN A 485 1.48 16.99 -14.66
CA ASN A 485 0.08 16.91 -15.06
C ASN A 485 -0.53 18.32 -15.09
N ILE A 486 -0.94 18.75 -16.29
CA ILE A 486 -1.61 20.04 -16.53
C ILE A 486 -2.96 19.83 -17.20
N SER A 487 -3.54 18.62 -17.14
CA SER A 487 -4.85 18.29 -17.73
C SER A 487 -5.99 19.14 -17.17
N ARG A 488 -7.02 19.41 -17.98
CA ARG A 488 -8.14 20.29 -17.63
C ARG A 488 -7.74 21.68 -17.08
N ALA A 489 -6.56 22.21 -17.42
CA ALA A 489 -6.11 23.55 -17.06
C ALA A 489 -6.55 24.63 -18.08
N ASN A 490 -7.04 24.21 -19.25
CA ASN A 490 -7.54 25.07 -20.33
C ASN A 490 -6.44 26.01 -20.87
N ILE A 491 -5.28 25.43 -21.17
CA ILE A 491 -4.14 26.07 -21.85
C ILE A 491 -4.59 26.43 -23.27
N THR A 492 -4.84 27.71 -23.53
CA THR A 492 -5.31 28.20 -24.84
C THR A 492 -4.21 28.11 -25.92
N GLN A 493 -4.59 28.21 -27.20
CA GLN A 493 -3.70 28.02 -28.35
C GLN A 493 -2.48 28.97 -28.42
N ASP A 494 -2.52 30.13 -27.75
CA ASP A 494 -1.50 31.20 -27.83
C ASP A 494 -0.20 30.91 -27.04
N ILE A 495 -0.03 29.71 -26.50
CA ILE A 495 0.86 29.44 -25.36
C ILE A 495 1.76 28.20 -25.60
N SER A 496 1.64 27.50 -26.74
CA SER A 496 2.38 26.24 -27.00
C SER A 496 3.91 26.33 -26.93
N ASP A 497 4.54 27.36 -27.50
CA ASP A 497 6.00 27.49 -27.51
C ASP A 497 6.60 27.77 -26.12
N GLY A 498 5.94 28.62 -25.33
CA GLY A 498 6.41 28.95 -23.98
C GLY A 498 6.30 27.75 -23.03
N LEU A 499 5.26 26.91 -23.20
CA LEU A 499 5.13 25.66 -22.47
C LEU A 499 6.29 24.72 -22.82
N ILE A 500 6.54 24.46 -24.09
CA ILE A 500 7.59 23.53 -24.52
C ILE A 500 8.98 23.99 -24.03
N GLN A 501 9.28 25.29 -24.12
CA GLN A 501 10.53 25.88 -23.60
C GLN A 501 10.65 25.79 -22.07
N SER A 502 9.54 25.67 -21.35
CA SER A 502 9.54 25.54 -19.89
C SER A 502 9.78 24.12 -19.37
N LEU A 503 9.80 23.12 -20.26
CA LEU A 503 9.78 21.70 -19.92
C LEU A 503 11.00 20.90 -20.44
N PRO A 504 12.26 21.30 -20.19
CA PRO A 504 13.43 20.63 -20.78
C PRO A 504 13.68 19.21 -20.23
N ASN A 505 13.31 18.95 -18.97
CA ASN A 505 13.61 17.69 -18.27
C ASN A 505 12.40 16.76 -18.13
N ILE A 506 11.26 17.12 -18.74
CA ILE A 506 10.04 16.33 -18.62
C ILE A 506 10.19 15.00 -19.33
N VAL A 507 9.81 13.94 -18.60
CA VAL A 507 9.75 12.55 -19.02
C VAL A 507 8.30 12.10 -19.18
N ASP A 508 7.41 12.61 -18.34
CA ASP A 508 6.00 12.22 -18.24
C ASP A 508 5.11 13.47 -18.25
N LEU A 509 4.32 13.64 -19.31
CA LEU A 509 3.49 14.82 -19.52
C LEU A 509 2.05 14.44 -19.81
N ASP A 510 1.13 14.98 -19.01
CA ASP A 510 -0.31 14.87 -19.23
C ASP A 510 -0.89 16.21 -19.70
N LEU A 511 -1.33 16.23 -20.96
CA LEU A 511 -2.04 17.31 -21.65
C LEU A 511 -3.48 16.93 -21.99
N SER A 512 -4.06 15.94 -21.32
CA SER A 512 -5.42 15.49 -21.63
C SER A 512 -6.48 16.56 -21.28
N GLU A 513 -7.59 16.55 -22.02
CA GLU A 513 -8.76 17.40 -21.73
C GLU A 513 -8.48 18.92 -21.66
N GLU A 514 -7.48 19.41 -22.40
CA GLU A 514 -7.17 20.85 -22.50
C GLU A 514 -8.11 21.63 -23.42
N ASN A 515 -9.05 20.94 -24.08
CA ASN A 515 -10.02 21.55 -25.00
C ASN A 515 -9.35 22.37 -26.13
N THR A 516 -8.16 21.95 -26.56
CA THR A 516 -7.35 22.61 -27.60
C THR A 516 -7.82 22.29 -29.02
N GLY A 517 -8.70 21.29 -29.19
CA GLY A 517 -9.14 20.79 -30.47
C GLY A 517 -8.00 20.09 -31.21
N ASP A 518 -7.88 20.35 -32.52
CA ASP A 518 -6.85 19.71 -33.35
C ASP A 518 -5.44 20.28 -33.07
N ALA A 519 -5.33 21.45 -32.41
CA ALA A 519 -4.05 22.09 -32.10
C ALA A 519 -3.16 21.25 -31.18
N ILE A 520 -3.73 20.31 -30.41
CA ILE A 520 -2.97 19.39 -29.56
C ILE A 520 -1.91 18.62 -30.35
N PHE A 521 -2.20 18.27 -31.61
CA PHE A 521 -1.25 17.53 -32.45
C PHE A 521 -0.09 18.40 -32.89
N SER A 522 -0.29 19.70 -33.12
CA SER A 522 0.80 20.64 -33.37
C SER A 522 1.70 20.79 -32.15
N ILE A 523 1.10 20.88 -30.95
CA ILE A 523 1.84 20.94 -29.67
C ILE A 523 2.66 19.68 -29.49
N ALA A 524 2.03 18.51 -29.65
CA ALA A 524 2.70 17.22 -29.52
C ALA A 524 3.82 17.05 -30.55
N THR A 525 3.60 17.48 -31.80
CA THR A 525 4.64 17.42 -32.85
C THR A 525 5.85 18.27 -32.48
N ASN A 526 5.64 19.52 -32.06
CA ASN A 526 6.73 20.41 -31.66
C ASN A 526 7.47 19.86 -30.43
N LEU A 527 6.73 19.35 -29.44
CA LEU A 527 7.30 18.71 -28.26
C LEU A 527 8.23 17.54 -28.62
N LEU A 528 7.83 16.66 -29.55
CA LEU A 528 8.68 15.55 -30.01
C LEU A 528 9.91 16.01 -30.80
N GLN A 529 9.84 17.15 -31.46
CA GLN A 529 10.96 17.72 -32.21
C GLN A 529 11.99 18.38 -31.29
N THR A 530 11.54 19.01 -30.20
CA THR A 530 12.42 19.79 -29.30
C THR A 530 12.86 19.03 -28.06
N ASN A 531 12.03 18.14 -27.52
CA ASN A 531 12.29 17.43 -26.27
C ASN A 531 12.68 15.97 -26.56
N ARG A 532 13.89 15.58 -26.16
CA ARG A 532 14.43 14.22 -26.32
C ARG A 532 14.28 13.35 -25.07
N ASN A 533 13.77 13.90 -23.98
CA ASN A 533 13.58 13.24 -22.68
C ASN A 533 12.17 12.68 -22.49
N ILE A 534 11.18 13.19 -23.22
CA ILE A 534 9.80 12.75 -23.07
C ILE A 534 9.65 11.28 -23.44
N ARG A 535 9.10 10.49 -22.52
CA ARG A 535 8.83 9.06 -22.70
C ARG A 535 7.34 8.74 -22.64
N ARG A 536 6.59 9.50 -21.84
CA ARG A 536 5.13 9.33 -21.68
C ARG A 536 4.42 10.63 -22.05
N LEU A 537 3.45 10.52 -22.93
CA LEU A 537 2.64 11.65 -23.36
C LEU A 537 1.16 11.26 -23.40
N ASN A 538 0.32 12.00 -22.67
CA ASN A 538 -1.13 11.90 -22.76
C ASN A 538 -1.72 13.13 -23.48
N ILE A 539 -2.39 12.91 -24.60
CA ILE A 539 -3.11 13.94 -25.37
C ILE A 539 -4.60 13.64 -25.51
N SER A 540 -5.10 12.69 -24.72
CA SER A 540 -6.47 12.18 -24.79
C SER A 540 -7.52 13.26 -24.59
N ASN A 541 -8.70 13.05 -25.15
CA ASN A 541 -9.91 13.84 -24.89
C ASN A 541 -9.75 15.36 -25.17
N ASN A 542 -8.85 15.75 -26.07
CA ASN A 542 -8.70 17.12 -26.54
C ASN A 542 -9.57 17.45 -27.76
N PHE A 543 -10.08 16.41 -28.43
CA PHE A 543 -10.60 16.53 -29.79
C PHE A 543 -12.03 17.07 -29.76
N GLY A 544 -12.28 18.16 -30.50
CA GLY A 544 -13.62 18.68 -30.72
C GLY A 544 -14.26 18.08 -31.98
N ASN A 545 -15.20 18.82 -32.56
CA ASN A 545 -15.75 18.50 -33.88
C ASN A 545 -14.64 18.47 -34.95
N ALA A 546 -14.75 17.53 -35.89
CA ALA A 546 -13.77 17.39 -36.97
C ALA A 546 -13.65 18.67 -37.81
N THR A 547 -12.43 19.20 -37.92
CA THR A 547 -12.13 20.31 -38.82
C THR A 547 -11.76 19.79 -40.21
N LYS A 548 -11.87 20.65 -41.24
CA LYS A 548 -11.44 20.32 -42.61
C LYS A 548 -9.94 20.02 -42.71
N GLN A 549 -9.15 20.50 -41.75
CA GLN A 549 -7.69 20.39 -41.74
C GLN A 549 -7.19 19.31 -40.78
N ARG A 550 -8.06 18.65 -39.99
CA ARG A 550 -7.68 17.66 -38.97
C ARG A 550 -6.63 16.66 -39.47
N ARG A 551 -6.86 16.07 -40.64
CA ARG A 551 -5.91 15.12 -41.26
C ARG A 551 -4.53 15.72 -41.51
N GLN A 552 -4.51 16.94 -42.04
CA GLN A 552 -3.27 17.68 -42.35
C GLN A 552 -2.51 18.05 -41.08
N ILE A 553 -3.21 18.25 -39.96
CA ILE A 553 -2.61 18.57 -38.66
C ILE A 553 -2.10 17.29 -37.96
N ILE A 554 -2.78 16.15 -38.11
CA ILE A 554 -2.36 14.86 -37.54
C ILE A 554 -1.17 14.26 -38.29
N ALA A 555 -1.06 14.48 -39.60
CA ALA A 555 -0.01 13.87 -40.43
C ALA A 555 1.43 14.15 -39.92
N PRO A 556 1.83 15.39 -39.61
CA PRO A 556 3.15 15.67 -39.01
C PRO A 556 3.41 14.95 -37.69
N PHE A 557 2.38 14.78 -36.86
CA PHE A 557 2.50 14.02 -35.62
C PHE A 557 2.74 12.53 -35.89
N ALA A 558 2.02 11.94 -36.83
CA ALA A 558 2.24 10.56 -37.25
C ALA A 558 3.66 10.37 -37.83
N GLU A 559 4.14 11.29 -38.67
CA GLU A 559 5.52 11.28 -39.20
C GLU A 559 6.56 11.36 -38.07
N ALA A 560 6.33 12.18 -37.05
CA ALA A 560 7.20 12.26 -35.88
C ALA A 560 7.25 10.96 -35.08
N LEU A 561 6.14 10.22 -35.00
CA LEU A 561 6.10 8.88 -34.39
C LEU A 561 6.84 7.84 -35.23
N GLU A 562 6.90 7.99 -36.55
CA GLU A 562 7.64 7.07 -37.43
C GLU A 562 9.16 7.30 -37.41
N SER A 563 9.60 8.47 -36.93
CA SER A 563 11.03 8.82 -36.85
C SER A 563 11.80 7.83 -35.96
N GLU A 564 13.00 7.43 -36.40
CA GLU A 564 13.92 6.62 -35.58
C GLU A 564 14.35 7.33 -34.30
N GLU A 565 14.26 8.66 -34.29
CA GLU A 565 14.62 9.47 -33.13
C GLU A 565 13.43 9.78 -32.21
N CYS A 566 12.26 9.14 -32.44
CA CYS A 566 11.09 9.32 -31.60
C CYS A 566 11.40 8.84 -30.16
N PRO A 567 11.28 9.71 -29.15
CA PRO A 567 11.65 9.35 -27.78
C PRO A 567 10.52 8.65 -27.01
N LEU A 568 9.28 8.64 -27.53
CA LEU A 568 8.11 8.14 -26.79
C LEU A 568 8.11 6.62 -26.65
N GLU A 569 7.86 6.18 -25.43
CA GLU A 569 7.62 4.79 -25.03
C GLU A 569 6.10 4.57 -24.81
N HIS A 570 5.42 5.55 -24.21
CA HIS A 570 4.00 5.52 -23.89
C HIS A 570 3.24 6.70 -24.52
N LEU A 571 2.14 6.40 -25.21
CA LEU A 571 1.28 7.39 -25.82
C LEU A 571 -0.20 7.09 -25.52
N GLU A 572 -0.93 8.11 -25.09
CA GLU A 572 -2.40 8.04 -24.94
C GLU A 572 -3.08 9.05 -25.86
N VAL A 573 -3.94 8.55 -26.74
CA VAL A 573 -4.75 9.30 -27.71
C VAL A 573 -6.22 8.84 -27.61
N ALA A 574 -6.69 8.61 -26.38
CA ALA A 574 -8.05 8.17 -26.15
C ALA A 574 -9.06 9.27 -26.49
N GLY A 575 -10.19 8.88 -27.07
CA GLY A 575 -11.31 9.76 -27.38
C GLY A 575 -12.44 9.67 -26.34
N ALA A 576 -13.23 10.73 -26.25
CA ALA A 576 -14.47 10.73 -25.47
C ALA A 576 -15.68 10.84 -26.39
N ARG A 577 -16.85 10.47 -25.89
CA ARG A 577 -18.11 10.59 -26.64
C ARG A 577 -18.34 12.04 -27.08
N GLY A 578 -18.47 12.27 -28.38
CA GLY A 578 -18.60 13.62 -28.97
C GLY A 578 -17.28 14.30 -29.35
N GLY A 579 -16.14 13.75 -28.92
CA GLY A 579 -14.78 14.21 -29.21
C GLY A 579 -13.90 13.10 -29.79
N GLN A 580 -14.47 12.27 -30.67
CA GLN A 580 -13.78 11.12 -31.28
C GLN A 580 -12.94 11.55 -32.48
N LEU A 581 -11.78 10.94 -32.69
CA LEU A 581 -11.02 11.10 -33.93
C LEU A 581 -11.64 10.34 -35.11
N ARG A 582 -12.33 9.22 -34.85
CA ARG A 582 -12.87 8.32 -35.88
C ARG A 582 -11.78 7.93 -36.88
N MET A 583 -12.08 7.97 -38.18
CA MET A 583 -11.13 7.63 -39.25
C MET A 583 -9.86 8.49 -39.26
N GLU A 584 -9.86 9.66 -38.61
CA GLU A 584 -8.68 10.51 -38.51
C GLU A 584 -7.64 10.01 -37.50
N LEU A 585 -7.97 8.95 -36.73
CA LEU A 585 -6.98 8.20 -35.93
C LEU A 585 -6.04 7.36 -36.81
N MET A 586 -6.45 6.99 -38.03
CA MET A 586 -5.71 6.04 -38.87
C MET A 586 -4.24 6.39 -39.11
N PRO A 587 -3.83 7.66 -39.37
CA PRO A 587 -2.41 7.99 -39.55
C PRO A 587 -1.54 7.56 -38.36
N ILE A 588 -2.03 7.72 -37.12
CA ILE A 588 -1.32 7.31 -35.90
C ILE A 588 -1.20 5.78 -35.83
N VAL A 589 -2.24 5.05 -36.22
CA VAL A 589 -2.23 3.58 -36.25
C VAL A 589 -1.29 3.06 -37.34
N PHE A 590 -1.24 3.71 -38.50
CA PHE A 590 -0.29 3.37 -39.56
C PHE A 590 1.16 3.61 -39.13
N ALA A 591 1.43 4.68 -38.38
CA ALA A 591 2.77 4.98 -37.88
C ALA A 591 3.38 3.83 -37.05
N LEU A 592 2.55 3.01 -36.39
CA LEU A 592 3.01 1.83 -35.63
C LEU A 592 3.79 0.81 -36.47
N MET A 593 3.55 0.75 -37.78
CA MET A 593 4.29 -0.16 -38.68
C MET A 593 5.79 0.19 -38.74
N ARG A 594 6.12 1.47 -38.60
CA ARG A 594 7.49 2.01 -38.70
C ARG A 594 8.06 2.45 -37.36
N ASN A 595 7.21 2.79 -36.39
CA ASN A 595 7.64 3.13 -35.04
C ASN A 595 8.48 2.00 -34.41
N ARG A 596 9.51 2.40 -33.66
CA ARG A 596 10.46 1.51 -32.98
C ARG A 596 10.64 1.84 -31.50
N SER A 597 9.85 2.76 -30.96
CA SER A 597 10.02 3.31 -29.62
C SER A 597 8.85 2.95 -28.68
N LEU A 598 7.61 3.00 -29.17
CA LEU A 598 6.42 2.79 -28.36
C LEU A 598 6.35 1.34 -27.90
N ASP A 599 6.21 1.17 -26.58
CA ASP A 599 5.91 -0.08 -25.91
C ASP A 599 4.49 -0.08 -25.30
N GLN A 600 3.87 1.09 -25.15
CA GLN A 600 2.50 1.24 -24.66
C GLN A 600 1.69 2.26 -25.49
N LEU A 601 0.45 1.89 -25.82
CA LEU A 601 -0.46 2.74 -26.58
C LEU A 601 -1.90 2.63 -26.08
N ASP A 602 -2.54 3.76 -25.82
CA ASP A 602 -3.98 3.86 -25.64
C ASP A 602 -4.63 4.62 -26.80
N ILE A 603 -5.55 3.97 -27.50
CA ILE A 603 -6.38 4.52 -28.58
C ILE A 603 -7.87 4.27 -28.35
N SER A 604 -8.26 3.99 -27.11
CA SER A 604 -9.64 3.73 -26.70
C SER A 604 -10.58 4.90 -27.02
N GLY A 605 -11.87 4.63 -27.11
CA GLY A 605 -12.90 5.69 -27.16
C GLY A 605 -12.97 6.47 -28.48
N ASN A 606 -12.35 6.01 -29.57
CA ASN A 606 -12.30 6.73 -30.84
C ASN A 606 -13.39 6.31 -31.86
N GLY A 607 -14.17 5.26 -31.58
CA GLY A 607 -15.36 4.87 -32.38
C GLY A 607 -15.07 4.67 -33.87
N VAL A 608 -14.01 3.94 -34.20
CA VAL A 608 -13.57 3.73 -35.60
C VAL A 608 -14.24 2.52 -36.26
N GLY A 609 -14.61 1.51 -35.47
CA GLY A 609 -15.15 0.23 -35.91
C GLY A 609 -14.09 -0.74 -36.43
N ASP A 610 -14.54 -1.79 -37.14
CA ASP A 610 -13.67 -2.88 -37.66
C ASP A 610 -12.54 -2.42 -38.59
N ASN A 611 -12.63 -1.21 -39.17
CA ASN A 611 -11.52 -0.61 -39.91
C ASN A 611 -10.27 -0.46 -39.04
N LEU A 612 -10.44 -0.11 -37.76
CA LEU A 612 -9.33 -0.05 -36.81
C LEU A 612 -8.71 -1.42 -36.60
N ALA A 613 -9.53 -2.45 -36.38
CA ALA A 613 -9.06 -3.82 -36.21
C ALA A 613 -8.27 -4.34 -37.42
N LEU A 614 -8.69 -3.98 -38.63
CA LEU A 614 -7.99 -4.33 -39.87
C LEU A 614 -6.58 -3.72 -39.93
N ILE A 615 -6.45 -2.42 -39.65
CA ILE A 615 -5.15 -1.74 -39.72
C ILE A 615 -4.26 -2.11 -38.53
N LEU A 616 -4.81 -2.21 -37.32
CA LEU A 616 -4.10 -2.72 -36.15
C LEU A 616 -3.57 -4.13 -36.37
N GLY A 617 -4.38 -5.02 -36.95
CA GLY A 617 -3.94 -6.38 -37.29
C GLY A 617 -2.69 -6.36 -38.17
N LYS A 618 -2.67 -5.53 -39.22
CA LYS A 618 -1.48 -5.36 -40.08
C LYS A 618 -0.30 -4.74 -39.33
N ALA A 619 -0.55 -3.71 -38.52
CA ALA A 619 0.48 -3.03 -37.76
C ALA A 619 1.16 -3.99 -36.75
N LEU A 620 0.38 -4.77 -36.01
CA LEU A 620 0.88 -5.75 -35.03
C LEU A 620 1.70 -6.88 -35.68
N GLN A 621 1.44 -7.24 -36.93
CA GLN A 621 2.24 -8.25 -37.62
C GLN A 621 3.67 -7.78 -37.94
N VAL A 622 3.89 -6.47 -38.01
CA VAL A 622 5.19 -5.86 -38.35
C VAL A 622 5.85 -5.24 -37.12
N ASN A 623 5.08 -4.61 -36.24
CA ASN A 623 5.57 -3.95 -35.05
C ASN A 623 6.10 -4.98 -34.03
N SER A 624 7.33 -4.75 -33.58
CA SER A 624 8.02 -5.62 -32.62
C SER A 624 8.27 -4.98 -31.25
N THR A 625 7.77 -3.76 -31.02
CA THR A 625 8.08 -2.97 -29.82
C THR A 625 6.91 -2.88 -28.87
N LEU A 626 5.68 -2.78 -29.39
CA LEU A 626 4.48 -2.64 -28.59
C LEU A 626 4.26 -3.86 -27.68
N ARG A 627 4.00 -3.59 -26.40
CA ARG A 627 3.77 -4.56 -25.32
C ARG A 627 2.37 -4.40 -24.72
N VAL A 628 1.90 -3.16 -24.58
CA VAL A 628 0.59 -2.83 -24.03
C VAL A 628 -0.24 -2.08 -25.06
N LEU A 629 -1.49 -2.50 -25.26
CA LEU A 629 -2.44 -1.81 -26.13
C LEU A 629 -3.80 -1.72 -25.45
N ALA A 630 -4.33 -0.51 -25.29
CA ALA A 630 -5.72 -0.25 -24.89
C ALA A 630 -6.53 0.25 -26.10
N TRP A 631 -7.68 -0.38 -26.35
CA TRP A 631 -8.46 -0.14 -27.57
C TRP A 631 -9.97 -0.20 -27.37
N ASP A 632 -10.47 -0.30 -26.13
CA ASP A 632 -11.90 -0.45 -25.86
C ASP A 632 -12.68 0.79 -26.33
N HIS A 633 -14.01 0.71 -26.41
CA HIS A 633 -14.87 1.81 -26.89
C HIS A 633 -14.51 2.28 -28.32
N ASN A 634 -14.15 1.34 -29.19
CA ASN A 634 -13.90 1.62 -30.60
C ASN A 634 -14.97 1.07 -31.52
N ASP A 635 -16.06 0.52 -30.99
CA ASP A 635 -17.15 -0.10 -31.75
C ASP A 635 -16.65 -1.30 -32.59
N ILE A 636 -15.62 -2.02 -32.12
CA ILE A 636 -15.08 -3.20 -32.79
C ILE A 636 -16.04 -4.38 -32.60
N THR A 637 -16.39 -5.04 -33.70
CA THR A 637 -17.31 -6.18 -33.69
C THR A 637 -16.54 -7.50 -33.49
N PRO A 638 -17.25 -8.64 -33.27
CA PRO A 638 -16.60 -9.94 -33.25
C PRO A 638 -15.78 -10.25 -34.51
N HIS A 639 -16.12 -9.67 -35.67
CA HIS A 639 -15.34 -9.82 -36.89
C HIS A 639 -13.98 -9.13 -36.79
N GLY A 640 -13.95 -7.87 -36.32
CA GLY A 640 -12.71 -7.14 -36.08
C GLY A 640 -11.78 -7.86 -35.09
N TYR A 641 -12.31 -8.35 -33.96
CA TYR A 641 -11.49 -9.13 -33.01
C TYR A 641 -10.89 -10.39 -33.63
N ASN A 642 -11.59 -11.07 -34.55
CA ASN A 642 -11.03 -12.23 -35.25
C ASN A 642 -9.85 -11.86 -36.14
N ILE A 643 -9.89 -10.69 -36.79
CA ILE A 643 -8.75 -10.18 -37.58
C ILE A 643 -7.52 -10.00 -36.68
N ILE A 644 -7.70 -9.39 -35.51
CA ILE A 644 -6.61 -9.15 -34.57
C ILE A 644 -6.08 -10.47 -34.01
N ARG A 645 -6.95 -11.41 -33.62
CA ARG A 645 -6.56 -12.76 -33.20
C ARG A 645 -5.66 -13.42 -34.25
N HIS A 646 -6.04 -13.37 -35.52
CA HIS A 646 -5.23 -13.94 -36.61
C HIS A 646 -3.86 -13.25 -36.75
N ALA A 647 -3.80 -11.92 -36.61
CA ALA A 647 -2.54 -11.19 -36.61
C ALA A 647 -1.60 -11.63 -35.47
N LEU A 648 -2.15 -11.75 -34.25
CA LEU A 648 -1.41 -12.19 -33.07
C LEU A 648 -0.95 -13.65 -33.15
N GLN A 649 -1.77 -14.51 -33.74
CA GLN A 649 -1.43 -15.92 -33.90
C GLN A 649 -0.28 -16.14 -34.89
N THR A 650 -0.24 -15.34 -35.96
CA THR A 650 0.64 -15.60 -37.12
C THR A 650 2.03 -14.98 -37.00
N LYS A 651 2.14 -13.73 -36.52
CA LYS A 651 3.40 -12.97 -36.60
C LYS A 651 3.77 -12.19 -35.33
N ASN A 652 2.80 -11.79 -34.50
CA ASN A 652 3.12 -11.01 -33.31
C ASN A 652 3.42 -11.90 -32.09
N ASN A 653 4.61 -11.73 -31.52
CA ASN A 653 5.04 -12.39 -30.29
C ASN A 653 5.46 -11.39 -29.19
N THR A 654 5.05 -10.13 -29.35
CA THR A 654 5.55 -8.99 -28.59
C THR A 654 4.48 -8.37 -27.71
N LEU A 655 3.25 -8.23 -28.21
CA LEU A 655 2.13 -7.71 -27.45
C LEU A 655 1.81 -8.68 -26.30
N SER A 656 1.88 -8.20 -25.07
CA SER A 656 1.82 -9.01 -23.85
C SER A 656 0.60 -8.70 -22.98
N PHE A 657 0.04 -7.49 -23.09
CA PHE A 657 -1.10 -7.09 -22.29
C PHE A 657 -2.07 -6.20 -23.08
N VAL A 658 -3.35 -6.50 -22.96
CA VAL A 658 -4.46 -5.73 -23.51
C VAL A 658 -5.57 -5.76 -22.46
N PRO A 659 -6.03 -4.60 -21.94
CA PRO A 659 -7.21 -4.57 -21.08
C PRO A 659 -8.42 -5.20 -21.77
N THR A 660 -9.25 -5.93 -21.02
CA THR A 660 -10.45 -6.56 -21.59
C THR A 660 -11.39 -5.46 -22.13
N PRO A 661 -11.81 -5.51 -23.41
CA PRO A 661 -12.62 -4.47 -24.01
C PRO A 661 -14.11 -4.66 -23.66
N PHE A 662 -14.48 -4.33 -22.43
CA PHE A 662 -15.82 -4.60 -21.90
C PHE A 662 -16.92 -3.90 -22.68
N SER A 663 -16.69 -2.67 -23.16
CA SER A 663 -17.72 -1.90 -23.87
C SER A 663 -17.96 -2.43 -25.28
N ASP A 664 -16.91 -2.76 -26.02
CA ASP A 664 -17.04 -3.39 -27.34
C ASP A 664 -17.64 -4.81 -27.22
N VAL A 665 -17.25 -5.57 -26.20
CA VAL A 665 -17.80 -6.92 -25.96
C VAL A 665 -19.28 -6.85 -25.62
N SER A 666 -19.67 -6.00 -24.66
CA SER A 666 -21.07 -5.88 -24.24
C SER A 666 -22.00 -5.37 -25.34
N SER A 667 -21.52 -4.49 -26.22
CA SER A 667 -22.30 -3.95 -27.33
C SER A 667 -22.33 -4.87 -28.56
N GLY A 668 -21.22 -5.55 -28.86
CA GLY A 668 -21.01 -6.32 -30.09
C GLY A 668 -21.31 -7.82 -30.01
N PHE A 669 -21.35 -8.42 -28.81
CA PHE A 669 -21.44 -9.89 -28.63
C PHE A 669 -22.78 -10.35 -28.04
N LYS A 670 -23.90 -9.81 -28.56
CA LYS A 670 -25.25 -9.99 -28.00
C LYS A 670 -25.71 -11.45 -27.83
N ASP A 671 -25.17 -12.41 -28.59
CA ASP A 671 -25.65 -13.82 -28.61
C ASP A 671 -24.54 -14.89 -28.62
N ARG A 672 -23.26 -14.54 -28.41
CA ARG A 672 -22.14 -15.52 -28.42
C ARG A 672 -21.14 -15.26 -27.30
N HIS A 673 -20.63 -16.33 -26.70
CA HIS A 673 -19.51 -16.28 -25.79
C HIS A 673 -18.30 -15.65 -26.52
N PRO A 674 -17.52 -14.74 -25.88
CA PRO A 674 -16.43 -14.03 -26.54
C PRO A 674 -15.18 -14.90 -26.69
N ASP A 675 -15.31 -16.10 -27.27
CA ASP A 675 -14.22 -17.07 -27.45
C ASP A 675 -12.99 -16.44 -28.13
N VAL A 676 -13.22 -15.49 -29.03
CA VAL A 676 -12.16 -14.73 -29.71
C VAL A 676 -11.34 -13.85 -28.75
N VAL A 677 -11.97 -13.26 -27.73
CA VAL A 677 -11.29 -12.42 -26.72
C VAL A 677 -10.49 -13.30 -25.77
N ASP A 678 -11.05 -14.44 -25.36
CA ASP A 678 -10.33 -15.44 -24.57
C ASP A 678 -9.12 -16.00 -25.33
N ASP A 679 -9.26 -16.27 -26.63
CA ASP A 679 -8.17 -16.71 -27.49
C ASP A 679 -7.08 -15.65 -27.64
N ILE A 680 -7.45 -14.38 -27.77
CA ILE A 680 -6.50 -13.26 -27.70
C ILE A 680 -5.78 -13.28 -26.34
N GLY A 681 -6.49 -13.43 -25.23
CA GLY A 681 -5.90 -13.53 -23.89
C GLY A 681 -4.86 -14.66 -23.77
N LYS A 682 -5.13 -15.83 -24.34
CA LYS A 682 -4.16 -16.95 -24.41
C LYS A 682 -2.91 -16.60 -25.23
N LEU A 683 -3.09 -15.92 -26.37
CA LEU A 683 -1.97 -15.49 -27.22
C LEU A 683 -1.09 -14.43 -26.51
N LEU A 684 -1.70 -13.52 -25.76
CA LEU A 684 -0.98 -12.54 -24.94
C LEU A 684 -0.18 -13.23 -23.82
N ALA A 685 -0.80 -14.19 -23.11
CA ALA A 685 -0.13 -14.98 -22.08
C ALA A 685 1.07 -15.78 -22.63
N ARG A 686 0.96 -16.33 -23.85
CA ARG A 686 2.08 -16.96 -24.58
C ARG A 686 3.24 -15.98 -24.77
N ASN A 687 2.94 -14.76 -25.19
CA ASN A 687 3.96 -13.74 -25.46
C ASN A 687 4.66 -13.30 -24.16
N SER A 688 3.90 -13.07 -23.08
CA SER A 688 4.43 -12.74 -21.75
C SER A 688 5.37 -13.82 -21.21
N LYS A 689 4.99 -15.10 -21.34
CA LYS A 689 5.83 -16.23 -20.94
C LYS A 689 7.14 -16.27 -21.72
N THR A 690 7.07 -16.10 -23.04
CA THR A 690 8.25 -16.09 -23.92
C THR A 690 9.21 -14.96 -23.56
N ALA A 691 8.70 -13.79 -23.18
CA ALA A 691 9.52 -12.66 -22.74
C ALA A 691 10.25 -12.97 -21.42
N TYR A 692 9.57 -13.58 -20.44
CA TYR A 692 10.17 -13.98 -19.17
C TYR A 692 11.27 -15.03 -19.34
N GLU A 693 11.05 -16.03 -20.19
CA GLU A 693 12.05 -17.08 -20.49
C GLU A 693 13.32 -16.49 -21.11
N LYS A 694 13.20 -15.49 -22.00
CA LYS A 694 14.36 -14.79 -22.57
C LYS A 694 15.14 -13.98 -21.52
N LEU A 695 14.45 -13.36 -20.58
CA LEU A 695 15.07 -12.53 -19.53
C LEU A 695 15.75 -13.37 -18.43
N SER A 696 15.24 -14.58 -18.20
CA SER A 696 15.72 -15.51 -17.16
C SER A 696 16.78 -16.51 -17.66
N ALA A 697 17.07 -16.52 -18.96
CA ALA A 697 18.12 -17.35 -19.52
C ALA A 697 19.50 -16.86 -19.04
N PRO A 698 20.40 -17.74 -18.57
CA PRO A 698 21.76 -17.35 -18.24
C PRO A 698 22.47 -16.79 -19.47
N PRO A 699 23.37 -15.80 -19.33
CA PRO A 699 24.11 -15.27 -20.46
C PRO A 699 24.87 -16.40 -21.13
N THR A 700 24.61 -16.61 -22.43
CA THR A 700 25.39 -17.53 -23.26
C THR A 700 26.87 -17.12 -23.19
N PRO A 701 27.80 -18.05 -22.93
CA PRO A 701 29.22 -17.74 -22.99
C PRO A 701 29.53 -17.14 -24.36
N ALA A 702 30.20 -16.00 -24.40
CA ALA A 702 30.63 -15.38 -25.64
C ALA A 702 31.41 -16.42 -26.46
N GLU A 703 30.89 -16.77 -27.62
CA GLU A 703 31.62 -17.55 -28.61
C GLU A 703 32.82 -16.69 -29.03
N SER A 704 34.01 -17.10 -28.59
CA SER A 704 35.26 -16.62 -29.13
C SER A 704 35.30 -17.02 -30.61
N GLU A 705 35.17 -16.04 -31.50
CA GLU A 705 35.59 -16.17 -32.88
C GLU A 705 37.10 -16.46 -32.89
N GLU A 706 37.46 -17.75 -32.92
CA GLU A 706 38.77 -18.20 -33.38
C GLU A 706 38.66 -18.42 -34.90
N ASP A 707 39.09 -17.41 -35.67
CA ASP A 707 39.47 -17.58 -37.08
C ASP A 707 40.68 -18.52 -37.16
N GLU A 708 40.47 -19.82 -37.43
CA GLU A 708 41.54 -20.69 -37.92
C GLU A 708 41.70 -20.54 -39.45
N PRO A 709 42.91 -20.24 -39.97
CA PRO A 709 43.13 -20.19 -41.41
C PRO A 709 43.41 -21.60 -41.98
N GLU A 710 42.92 -21.86 -43.20
CA GLU A 710 43.12 -23.10 -43.96
C GLU A 710 44.62 -23.51 -44.13
N PRO A 711 44.92 -24.82 -44.21
CA PRO A 711 46.30 -25.30 -44.22
C PRO A 711 46.95 -25.18 -45.60
N THR A 712 48.12 -24.54 -45.65
CA THR A 712 49.01 -24.54 -46.82
C THR A 712 49.88 -25.80 -46.86
N PRO A 713 50.21 -26.36 -48.05
CA PRO A 713 50.95 -27.61 -48.17
C PRO A 713 52.46 -27.43 -47.91
N ALA A 714 53.05 -28.48 -47.33
CA ALA A 714 54.38 -28.49 -46.73
C ALA A 714 55.56 -28.21 -47.70
N PRO A 715 56.63 -27.53 -47.25
CA PRO A 715 57.87 -27.40 -48.00
C PRO A 715 58.90 -28.51 -47.67
N GLU A 716 59.68 -28.90 -48.67
CA GLU A 716 60.78 -29.88 -48.60
C GLU A 716 61.99 -29.40 -47.75
N PRO A 717 62.84 -30.32 -47.22
CA PRO A 717 63.86 -29.97 -46.26
C PRO A 717 65.26 -29.82 -46.88
N VAL A 718 65.93 -28.68 -46.70
CA VAL A 718 67.39 -28.57 -46.92
C VAL A 718 68.12 -27.68 -45.89
N LYS A 719 68.92 -28.38 -45.06
CA LYS A 719 70.25 -28.10 -44.46
C LYS A 719 70.58 -26.74 -43.76
N LYS A 720 70.83 -26.87 -42.44
CA LYS A 720 71.62 -26.01 -41.50
C LYS A 720 73.07 -25.75 -42.02
N PRO A 721 73.89 -24.78 -41.53
CA PRO A 721 74.03 -24.25 -40.13
C PRO A 721 74.26 -22.69 -40.06
N ALA A 722 74.46 -21.95 -38.96
CA ALA A 722 75.29 -22.14 -37.76
C ALA A 722 75.00 -21.15 -36.60
N ARG A 723 75.23 -21.65 -35.37
CA ARG A 723 75.58 -21.04 -34.06
C ARG A 723 75.62 -19.50 -33.88
N LYS A 724 75.01 -19.00 -32.79
CA LYS A 724 75.70 -18.51 -31.56
C LYS A 724 74.71 -18.20 -30.40
N LYS A 725 75.29 -18.11 -29.20
CA LYS A 725 74.76 -18.29 -27.82
C LYS A 725 74.07 -17.04 -27.19
N PRO A 726 73.47 -17.18 -25.98
CA PRO A 726 72.50 -16.25 -25.36
C PRO A 726 73.12 -15.27 -24.35
N MET A 727 72.44 -14.16 -24.04
CA MET A 727 72.52 -13.32 -22.81
C MET A 727 71.29 -12.39 -22.80
N GLY A 728 70.61 -12.01 -21.70
CA GLY A 728 70.95 -11.99 -20.29
C GLY A 728 70.98 -10.53 -19.76
N PHE A 729 69.89 -10.11 -19.08
CA PHE A 729 69.79 -9.12 -17.96
C PHE A 729 70.40 -7.68 -18.04
N ASN A 730 69.54 -6.69 -17.68
CA ASN A 730 69.78 -5.39 -17.02
C ASN A 730 70.77 -4.35 -17.61
N TYR A 731 70.31 -3.09 -17.84
CA TYR A 731 70.52 -1.93 -16.95
C TYR A 731 70.15 -0.58 -17.63
N LEU A 732 69.86 0.39 -16.77
CA LEU A 732 69.33 1.73 -16.92
C LEU A 732 70.36 2.77 -17.46
N ILE A 733 69.82 3.89 -17.99
CA ILE A 733 70.36 5.27 -18.04
C ILE A 733 71.48 5.59 -19.07
N ASN A 734 71.15 6.50 -20.01
CA ASN A 734 71.81 7.81 -20.13
C ASN A 734 71.18 8.73 -21.21
N THR A 735 70.61 9.84 -20.73
CA THR A 735 70.95 11.23 -21.09
C THR A 735 70.63 11.81 -22.48
N MET A 736 69.66 12.74 -22.46
CA MET A 736 69.57 14.04 -23.13
C MET A 736 70.40 14.35 -24.40
N ARG A 737 69.68 14.76 -25.45
CA ARG A 737 69.89 15.90 -26.39
C ARG A 737 69.01 15.59 -27.61
N GLY A 738 68.12 16.40 -28.13
CA GLY A 738 67.89 17.83 -28.05
C GLY A 738 67.34 18.22 -29.42
N ALA A 739 66.07 18.62 -29.49
CA ALA A 739 65.55 19.42 -30.59
C ALA A 739 64.38 20.24 -30.04
N LYS A 740 64.53 21.54 -30.20
CA LYS A 740 63.84 22.65 -29.56
C LYS A 740 63.01 23.36 -30.62
N LEU A 741 61.85 23.87 -30.19
CA LEU A 741 61.18 25.10 -30.64
C LEU A 741 60.51 25.08 -32.03
N TYR A 742 59.40 25.77 -32.30
CA TYR A 742 58.76 26.97 -31.72
C TYR A 742 57.21 26.74 -31.66
N SER A 743 56.48 27.02 -30.57
CA SER A 743 55.97 28.34 -30.09
C SER A 743 54.72 28.80 -30.89
N GLU A 744 53.60 29.34 -30.35
CA GLU A 744 53.40 30.18 -29.17
C GLU A 744 51.90 30.42 -28.80
N PHE A 745 51.68 30.75 -27.50
CA PHE A 745 50.62 31.53 -26.81
C PHE A 745 49.12 31.22 -27.03
N ASN A 746 48.29 30.74 -26.06
CA ASN A 746 48.04 31.05 -24.62
C ASN A 746 47.22 32.38 -24.38
N PRO A 747 46.58 32.62 -23.22
CA PRO A 747 45.12 32.51 -22.99
C PRO A 747 44.52 33.75 -22.26
N SER A 748 43.23 33.74 -21.93
CA SER A 748 42.60 34.53 -20.82
C SER A 748 41.11 34.18 -20.77
N ALA A 749 40.55 33.60 -19.69
CA ALA A 749 40.26 34.15 -18.36
C ALA A 749 38.93 34.92 -18.31
N ASP A 750 38.11 34.53 -17.33
CA ASP A 750 37.02 35.25 -16.66
C ASP A 750 35.95 35.99 -17.51
N ILE A 751 34.72 35.45 -17.49
CA ILE A 751 33.45 36.04 -17.01
C ILE A 751 32.42 34.92 -16.85
#